data_AF-A0A2R6XEX0-F1
#
_entry.id   AF-A0A2R6XEX0-F1
#
_cell.length_a   1.000
_cell.length_b   1.000
_cell.length_c   1.000
_cell.angle_alpha   90.00
_cell.angle_beta   90.00
_cell.angle_gamma   90.00
#
_symmetry.space_group_name_H-M   'P 1'
#
loop_
_entity.id
_entity.type
_entity.pdbx_description
1 polymer ?
#
loop_
_entity_poly.entity_id
_entity_poly.type
_entity_poly.pdbx_seq_one_letter_code
_entity_poly.pdbx_strand_id
1 'polypeptide(L)'
;MAMALRSTCARVPGPLQEFVFAGSRGHAYAMRIGCLHAASASSPALVLSHSQSYRLLVEKFVFSRLVSRLNVRSKPSPAFQRRVISSFASPILETEVRDSGDFVEVGYIADTHGVHGELHVYSLTDFPEERFETPGKRWVRSKAMGKHVYHEVELLQGREVGGKRPSWLIKLKGFNSIEKASDLVGSTLVVTERPSLSDDEFYIPDLVGMAVILQESGQEIGVIVDVYNTGGDTDLLQVKRTDGSSSQKIWIPFVKEIVPIVDKDGRRVEINPPAGLLELNSPGESKDEKVKRKQELKEKRKVRERFAGLKKRLTAIGQTHILEGLLSGTESQQQDLVNQLLSIDFASFQRALQDVLPLPDLSPRQQGHDSRREPPSAFPCANWQELHTWLDQEESSTENGDVCRWWTDGLQLIADGRVAVVVLAGGQSTRLGDNASTVKGSIDLGLVSGKSLFQLQAERLLIVQELAKLVTGSESRPCIPWIVMTSDATDEYTQAYFEDNEFFGLDSAQVWFVKQDSMPCIDLDMIEDRHRILLETPWKVAQAPGGNGGLFTALNAQGIIDRLAEEGVDYVQVYAVDNALVRVADPVFFGYTNERGADIGVKVVTKTSPDEAVGVVCINHEMVEEEGSVYSDTVNYIDKAHYSVLEYSQISNSLKHATEDTIEGRQLKFRAAHICVNIFSLSLMKMLGLPKNELQFHPVSKKIKHVKQQGKEWVEVIPERPNGVKLERFIFDSFKFCDLHKVALLEVRREDEFAPVKNAAAPEVSDTVNTARCMINSLISRLPCLSLSKSDSQLRQLVRNLNLAYMGGSIEANISDFVCIDETEQSEL
;
A
#
# COMPACT_ATOMS: atom_id res chain seq x y z
N MET A 1 -8.21 -26.98 -36.27
CA MET A 1 -9.43 -26.96 -37.10
C MET A 1 -9.52 -25.58 -37.74
N ALA A 2 -9.05 -25.46 -38.99
CA ALA A 2 -8.98 -24.21 -39.74
C ALA A 2 -9.97 -24.29 -40.91
N MET A 3 -10.86 -23.30 -41.08
CA MET A 3 -11.40 -22.85 -42.38
C MET A 3 -12.51 -21.79 -42.23
N ALA A 4 -12.59 -20.93 -43.28
CA ALA A 4 -13.72 -20.08 -43.71
C ALA A 4 -13.99 -18.79 -42.89
N LEU A 5 -14.13 -17.56 -43.42
CA LEU A 5 -14.34 -16.96 -44.77
C LEU A 5 -14.03 -15.43 -44.63
N ARG A 6 -13.15 -14.79 -45.43
CA ARG A 6 -13.43 -13.87 -46.59
C ARG A 6 -14.85 -13.29 -46.62
N SER A 7 -15.18 -12.03 -46.92
CA SER A 7 -14.62 -10.84 -47.61
C SER A 7 -15.64 -9.71 -47.33
N THR A 8 -15.38 -8.40 -47.26
CA THR A 8 -14.95 -7.43 -48.30
C THR A 8 -14.95 -6.06 -47.61
N CYS A 9 -13.92 -5.22 -47.79
CA CYS A 9 -14.06 -3.78 -47.59
C CYS A 9 -13.28 -3.04 -48.68
N ALA A 10 -14.00 -2.19 -49.41
CA ALA A 10 -13.50 -1.40 -50.52
C ALA A 10 -12.70 -0.19 -50.04
N ARG A 11 -11.67 0.17 -50.82
CA ARG A 11 -10.85 1.39 -50.75
C ARG A 11 -11.61 2.60 -51.27
N VAL A 12 -11.40 3.80 -50.69
CA VAL A 12 -10.83 5.02 -51.35
C VAL A 12 -10.40 6.06 -50.27
N PRO A 13 -9.62 7.13 -50.55
CA PRO A 13 -8.41 7.49 -49.77
C PRO A 13 -8.43 8.94 -49.22
N GLY A 14 -7.45 9.28 -48.38
CA GLY A 14 -7.20 10.67 -47.97
C GLY A 14 -5.79 10.86 -47.41
N PRO A 15 -4.99 11.82 -47.91
CA PRO A 15 -3.58 11.97 -47.54
C PRO A 15 -3.39 12.80 -46.28
N LEU A 16 -2.40 12.40 -45.47
CA LEU A 16 -1.86 13.15 -44.33
C LEU A 16 -1.12 14.41 -44.84
N GLN A 17 -1.52 15.58 -44.36
CA GLN A 17 -0.78 16.83 -44.48
C GLN A 17 0.14 17.00 -43.26
N GLU A 18 1.45 17.12 -43.51
CA GLU A 18 2.43 17.59 -42.53
C GLU A 18 2.38 19.13 -42.46
N PHE A 19 2.12 19.69 -41.28
CA PHE A 19 2.24 21.12 -41.01
C PHE A 19 3.69 21.45 -40.64
N VAL A 20 4.35 22.23 -41.49
CA VAL A 20 5.67 22.82 -41.23
C VAL A 20 5.46 24.27 -40.78
N PHE A 21 5.87 24.60 -39.56
CA PHE A 21 5.96 25.97 -39.04
C PHE A 21 7.17 26.67 -39.68
N ALA A 22 6.94 27.74 -40.44
CA ALA A 22 8.00 28.58 -41.00
C ALA A 22 8.15 29.86 -40.16
N GLY A 23 9.32 30.06 -39.55
CA GLY A 23 9.73 31.34 -38.99
C GLY A 23 10.14 32.30 -40.11
N SER A 24 9.62 33.52 -40.10
CA SER A 24 9.88 34.54 -41.12
C SER A 24 11.29 35.13 -40.97
N ARG A 25 12.14 34.93 -41.98
CA ARG A 25 13.32 35.78 -42.20
C ARG A 25 13.15 36.42 -43.57
N GLY A 26 13.03 37.75 -43.60
CA GLY A 26 13.29 38.58 -44.79
C GLY A 26 12.30 38.55 -45.97
N HIS A 27 11.02 38.20 -45.76
CA HIS A 27 10.02 38.18 -46.84
C HIS A 27 9.30 39.53 -46.95
N ALA A 28 8.95 39.99 -48.17
CA ALA A 28 7.99 41.09 -48.35
C ALA A 28 6.57 40.58 -48.14
N TYR A 29 6.16 40.58 -46.88
CA TYR A 29 4.77 40.36 -46.49
C TYR A 29 4.15 41.69 -46.05
N ALA A 30 3.04 42.07 -46.67
CA ALA A 30 2.25 43.23 -46.27
C ALA A 30 1.08 42.76 -45.39
N MET A 31 0.95 43.35 -44.21
CA MET A 31 -0.09 43.00 -43.25
C MET A 31 -1.08 44.15 -43.10
N ARG A 32 -2.37 43.83 -43.15
CA ARG A 32 -3.44 44.81 -42.93
C ARG A 32 -3.90 44.77 -41.48
N ILE A 33 -4.11 45.93 -40.87
CA ILE A 33 -4.71 45.98 -39.53
C ILE A 33 -6.20 45.59 -39.59
N GLY A 34 -6.59 44.53 -38.89
CA GLY A 34 -7.95 43.96 -38.96
C GLY A 34 -8.98 44.74 -38.12
N CYS A 35 -10.27 44.62 -38.48
CA CYS A 35 -11.42 45.11 -37.68
C CYS A 35 -12.21 43.93 -37.11
N LEU A 36 -12.56 43.97 -35.81
CA LEU A 36 -13.42 42.97 -35.17
C LEU A 36 -14.89 43.15 -35.61
N HIS A 37 -15.46 42.16 -36.31
CA HIS A 37 -16.89 42.11 -36.59
C HIS A 37 -17.65 41.52 -35.39
N ALA A 38 -18.43 42.34 -34.69
CA ALA A 38 -19.34 41.94 -33.62
C ALA A 38 -20.72 41.54 -34.17
N ALA A 39 -21.17 40.30 -33.91
CA ALA A 39 -22.56 39.88 -34.15
C ALA A 39 -23.41 40.10 -32.89
N SER A 40 -24.53 40.82 -33.03
CA SER A 40 -25.45 41.26 -31.98
C SER A 40 -26.53 40.21 -31.62
N ALA A 41 -26.84 40.03 -30.32
CA ALA A 41 -28.22 39.93 -29.78
C ALA A 41 -28.25 39.87 -28.22
N SER A 42 -29.35 40.41 -27.69
CA SER A 42 -29.72 40.81 -26.32
C SER A 42 -30.05 39.70 -25.29
N SER A 43 -29.82 40.00 -23.99
CA SER A 43 -30.04 39.23 -22.73
C SER A 43 -31.52 39.09 -22.27
N PRO A 44 -31.89 38.48 -21.08
CA PRO A 44 -31.14 37.65 -20.10
C PRO A 44 -31.85 36.36 -19.54
N ALA A 45 -31.04 35.52 -18.87
CA ALA A 45 -31.34 34.57 -17.76
C ALA A 45 -32.30 33.35 -17.95
N LEU A 46 -31.71 32.14 -18.04
CA LEU A 46 -32.13 30.96 -17.27
C LEU A 46 -31.04 29.88 -17.28
N VAL A 47 -30.63 29.48 -16.07
CA VAL A 47 -29.72 28.38 -15.76
C VAL A 47 -30.40 27.06 -16.14
N LEU A 48 -29.77 26.26 -17.01
CA LEU A 48 -29.79 24.79 -16.94
C LEU A 48 -28.62 24.22 -17.76
N SER A 49 -28.00 23.22 -17.17
CA SER A 49 -26.93 22.36 -17.66
C SER A 49 -26.98 22.02 -19.15
N HIS A 50 -25.81 21.93 -19.81
CA HIS A 50 -25.39 20.75 -20.60
C HIS A 50 -23.89 20.87 -20.93
N SER A 51 -23.07 20.26 -20.07
CA SER A 51 -21.74 19.81 -20.44
C SER A 51 -21.89 18.55 -21.30
N GLN A 52 -21.37 18.55 -22.53
CA GLN A 52 -20.83 17.40 -23.26
C GLN A 52 -20.83 17.75 -24.74
N SER A 53 -19.65 18.03 -25.30
CA SER A 53 -19.22 17.66 -26.67
C SER A 53 -17.99 18.48 -27.11
N TYR A 54 -16.85 18.33 -26.43
CA TYR A 54 -15.50 18.60 -27.02
C TYR A 54 -14.42 17.80 -26.27
N ARG A 55 -14.74 16.56 -25.87
CA ARG A 55 -13.85 15.69 -25.09
C ARG A 55 -13.80 14.23 -25.59
N LEU A 56 -14.11 14.01 -26.86
CA LEU A 56 -14.10 12.68 -27.49
C LEU A 56 -13.37 12.73 -28.84
N LEU A 57 -12.04 12.72 -28.79
CA LEU A 57 -11.19 12.13 -29.85
C LEU A 57 -9.74 11.88 -29.37
N VAL A 58 -9.61 11.41 -28.13
CA VAL A 58 -8.39 10.75 -27.64
C VAL A 58 -8.83 9.64 -26.69
N GLU A 59 -8.93 8.41 -27.20
CA GLU A 59 -8.54 7.16 -26.52
C GLU A 59 -8.96 5.95 -27.36
N LYS A 60 -7.97 5.30 -28.00
CA LYS A 60 -7.88 3.84 -28.19
C LYS A 60 -6.52 3.51 -28.83
N PHE A 61 -5.58 3.01 -28.03
CA PHE A 61 -4.93 1.68 -28.16
C PHE A 61 -3.61 1.62 -27.39
N VAL A 62 -3.44 0.56 -26.59
CA VAL A 62 -2.16 0.14 -26.00
C VAL A 62 -1.98 -1.38 -26.20
N PHE A 63 -0.71 -1.76 -26.41
CA PHE A 63 -0.02 -3.06 -26.18
C PHE A 63 0.17 -4.06 -27.33
N SER A 64 1.45 -4.26 -27.72
CA SER A 64 2.23 -5.47 -27.39
C SER A 64 3.76 -5.24 -27.51
N ARG A 65 4.56 -6.02 -26.75
CA ARG A 65 6.04 -6.04 -26.69
C ARG A 65 6.58 -7.22 -27.53
N LEU A 66 7.78 -7.11 -28.16
CA LEU A 66 9.01 -7.87 -27.80
C LEU A 66 10.20 -7.62 -28.77
N VAL A 67 11.34 -7.19 -28.20
CA VAL A 67 12.76 -7.56 -28.40
C VAL A 67 13.32 -7.85 -29.81
N SER A 68 14.32 -7.07 -30.25
CA SER A 68 15.74 -7.52 -30.28
C SER A 68 16.72 -6.46 -30.83
N ARG A 69 17.77 -6.23 -30.03
CA ARG A 69 19.18 -5.90 -30.31
C ARG A 69 19.54 -5.25 -31.66
N LEU A 70 20.36 -4.20 -31.59
CA LEU A 70 21.71 -4.19 -32.18
C LEU A 70 22.48 -2.95 -31.71
N ASN A 71 23.62 -3.17 -31.07
CA ASN A 71 24.71 -2.20 -30.99
C ASN A 71 26.00 -2.97 -31.28
N VAL A 72 27.01 -2.24 -31.77
CA VAL A 72 28.44 -2.59 -31.98
C VAL A 72 28.93 -2.62 -33.45
N ARG A 73 29.70 -1.56 -33.75
CA ARG A 73 30.98 -1.43 -34.51
C ARG A 73 31.20 -2.22 -35.81
N SER A 74 31.57 -1.50 -36.88
CA SER A 74 32.94 -1.51 -37.47
C SER A 74 33.07 -0.59 -38.69
N LYS A 75 34.22 0.10 -38.81
CA LYS A 75 34.80 0.67 -40.05
C LYS A 75 35.70 -0.41 -40.68
N PRO A 76 35.93 -0.45 -42.02
CA PRO A 76 36.94 0.41 -42.66
C PRO A 76 36.62 0.90 -44.10
N SER A 77 37.39 1.91 -44.55
CA SER A 77 37.58 2.38 -45.95
C SER A 77 38.71 1.54 -46.63
N PRO A 78 39.34 1.86 -47.79
CA PRO A 78 39.18 2.96 -48.79
C PRO A 78 39.36 2.55 -50.29
N ALA A 79 39.21 3.52 -51.21
CA ALA A 79 39.84 3.70 -52.54
C ALA A 79 38.79 4.27 -53.54
N PHE A 80 39.03 5.29 -54.37
CA PHE A 80 40.18 5.52 -55.23
C PHE A 80 40.42 7.03 -55.50
N GLN A 81 41.66 7.32 -55.87
CA GLN A 81 42.38 8.60 -55.99
C GLN A 81 42.06 9.49 -57.22
N ARG A 82 42.30 10.81 -57.03
CA ARG A 82 43.06 11.80 -57.88
C ARG A 82 42.49 12.12 -59.29
N ARG A 83 42.58 13.30 -59.91
CA ARG A 83 43.40 14.55 -59.88
C ARG A 83 42.56 15.59 -60.68
N VAL A 84 42.35 16.87 -60.31
CA VAL A 84 43.24 18.05 -60.20
C VAL A 84 43.60 18.73 -61.55
N ILE A 85 42.97 19.90 -61.75
CA ILE A 85 43.47 21.24 -62.23
C ILE A 85 43.49 21.63 -63.73
N SER A 86 43.00 22.88 -63.93
CA SER A 86 43.30 23.91 -64.96
C SER A 86 42.46 23.89 -66.25
N SER A 87 42.03 25.00 -66.85
CA SER A 87 42.25 26.45 -66.63
C SER A 87 41.44 27.24 -67.68
N PHE A 88 41.31 28.55 -67.44
CA PHE A 88 40.80 29.64 -68.30
C PHE A 88 39.26 29.76 -68.42
N ALA A 89 38.62 30.92 -68.48
CA ALA A 89 38.86 32.31 -68.06
C ALA A 89 37.61 33.11 -68.51
N SER A 90 36.90 33.83 -67.62
CA SER A 90 36.09 35.08 -67.77
C SER A 90 35.19 35.33 -69.01
N PRO A 91 34.10 36.15 -68.93
CA PRO A 91 33.93 37.37 -68.12
C PRO A 91 32.72 37.31 -67.18
N ILE A 92 32.86 37.58 -65.88
CA ILE A 92 32.84 38.91 -65.23
C ILE A 92 31.92 39.92 -65.94
N LEU A 93 30.66 39.96 -65.50
CA LEU A 93 29.93 41.21 -65.31
C LEU A 93 30.03 41.58 -63.84
N GLU A 94 30.34 42.84 -63.58
CA GLU A 94 30.81 43.42 -62.32
C GLU A 94 29.89 43.13 -61.13
N THR A 95 30.50 42.72 -60.02
CA THR A 95 29.82 42.31 -58.79
C THR A 95 29.77 43.51 -57.84
N GLU A 96 28.65 44.21 -57.75
CA GLU A 96 28.43 45.18 -56.68
C GLU A 96 28.04 44.44 -55.40
N VAL A 97 28.92 44.44 -54.41
CA VAL A 97 28.57 44.07 -53.03
C VAL A 97 27.82 45.26 -52.43
N ARG A 98 26.49 45.23 -52.49
CA ARG A 98 25.61 46.19 -51.79
C ARG A 98 25.22 45.64 -50.42
N ASP A 99 25.02 46.54 -49.46
CA ASP A 99 24.69 46.21 -48.09
C ASP A 99 23.30 45.53 -47.99
N SER A 100 23.13 44.65 -46.99
CA SER A 100 22.02 43.70 -46.88
C SER A 100 20.62 44.31 -46.66
N GLY A 101 20.53 45.64 -46.49
CA GLY A 101 19.29 46.35 -46.13
C GLY A 101 18.34 46.67 -47.29
N ASP A 102 18.82 46.67 -48.54
CA ASP A 102 18.07 47.21 -49.68
C ASP A 102 17.42 46.14 -50.57
N PHE A 103 17.60 44.85 -50.28
CA PHE A 103 17.05 43.76 -51.10
C PHE A 103 15.93 43.02 -50.38
N VAL A 104 14.82 42.87 -51.07
CA VAL A 104 13.62 42.17 -50.62
C VAL A 104 13.52 40.83 -51.34
N GLU A 105 13.39 39.73 -50.59
CA GLU A 105 13.19 38.40 -51.17
C GLU A 105 11.78 38.27 -51.76
N VAL A 106 11.70 37.92 -53.04
CA VAL A 106 10.41 37.81 -53.75
C VAL A 106 10.10 36.40 -54.21
N GLY A 107 11.09 35.55 -54.50
CA GLY A 107 10.84 34.18 -54.94
C GLY A 107 12.05 33.25 -54.82
N TYR A 108 11.79 31.95 -54.78
CA TYR A 108 12.82 30.90 -54.71
C TYR A 108 12.86 30.08 -56.00
N ILE A 109 14.03 29.97 -56.63
CA ILE A 109 14.22 29.21 -57.86
C ILE A 109 14.34 27.72 -57.50
N ALA A 110 13.29 26.97 -57.79
CA ALA A 110 13.13 25.59 -57.36
C ALA A 110 13.72 24.58 -58.35
N ASP A 111 13.52 24.81 -59.65
CA ASP A 111 13.97 23.91 -60.70
C ASP A 111 14.11 24.64 -62.03
N THR A 112 14.67 23.97 -63.03
CA THR A 112 14.64 24.38 -64.43
C THR A 112 13.42 23.81 -65.14
N HIS A 113 13.00 24.44 -66.23
CA HIS A 113 11.89 23.98 -67.05
C HIS A 113 12.19 24.15 -68.55
N GLY A 114 11.92 23.09 -69.31
CA GLY A 114 12.11 23.07 -70.76
C GLY A 114 13.58 23.14 -71.22
N VAL A 115 13.81 22.84 -72.50
CA VAL A 115 15.15 22.83 -73.10
C VAL A 115 15.71 24.23 -73.37
N HIS A 116 14.85 25.25 -73.32
CA HIS A 116 15.23 26.64 -73.53
C HIS A 116 15.66 27.36 -72.25
N GLY A 117 15.75 26.69 -71.10
CA GLY A 117 16.23 27.29 -69.84
C GLY A 117 15.23 28.25 -69.18
N GLU A 118 13.95 27.90 -69.15
CA GLU A 118 12.99 28.56 -68.24
C GLU A 118 13.27 28.09 -66.80
N LEU A 119 12.87 28.88 -65.80
CA LEU A 119 13.08 28.60 -64.38
C LEU A 119 11.75 28.52 -63.66
N HIS A 120 11.57 27.51 -62.82
CA HIS A 120 10.43 27.35 -61.95
C HIS A 120 10.68 28.03 -60.60
N VAL A 121 9.80 28.97 -60.24
CA VAL A 121 9.97 29.85 -59.07
C VAL A 121 8.76 29.75 -58.15
N TYR A 122 8.99 29.48 -56.87
CA TYR A 122 7.95 29.62 -55.84
C TYR A 122 7.88 31.07 -55.37
N SER A 123 6.66 31.62 -55.27
CA SER A 123 6.46 32.98 -54.76
C SER A 123 6.74 33.04 -53.25
N LEU A 124 7.44 34.08 -52.85
CA LEU A 124 7.68 34.50 -51.46
C LEU A 124 7.15 35.94 -51.22
N THR A 125 6.32 36.45 -52.14
CA THR A 125 5.77 37.82 -52.14
C THR A 125 4.26 37.81 -52.38
N ASP A 126 3.58 38.80 -51.80
CA ASP A 126 2.14 39.02 -51.99
C ASP A 126 1.79 39.70 -53.33
N PHE A 127 2.80 40.13 -54.11
CA PHE A 127 2.63 40.80 -55.41
C PHE A 127 3.28 40.00 -56.56
N PRO A 128 2.98 38.70 -56.74
CA PRO A 128 3.74 37.87 -57.66
C PRO A 128 3.54 38.24 -59.14
N GLU A 129 2.36 38.74 -59.53
CA GLU A 129 2.08 39.18 -60.90
C GLU A 129 3.01 40.33 -61.32
N GLU A 130 3.15 41.36 -60.47
CA GLU A 130 4.07 42.47 -60.71
C GLU A 130 5.53 42.01 -60.73
N ARG A 131 5.90 41.05 -59.87
CA ARG A 131 7.30 40.63 -59.70
C ARG A 131 7.79 39.64 -60.74
N PHE A 132 6.93 38.73 -61.21
CA PHE A 132 7.32 37.62 -62.07
C PHE A 132 6.79 37.74 -63.50
N GLU A 133 5.74 38.52 -63.76
CA GLU A 133 5.19 38.65 -65.11
C GLU A 133 5.66 39.93 -65.82
N THR A 134 5.93 40.99 -65.06
CA THR A 134 6.43 42.25 -65.63
C THR A 134 7.93 42.15 -65.95
N PRO A 135 8.34 42.29 -67.24
CA PRO A 135 9.75 42.26 -67.62
C PRO A 135 10.53 43.39 -66.94
N GLY A 136 11.78 43.13 -66.56
CA GLY A 136 12.61 44.15 -65.93
C GLY A 136 13.77 43.63 -65.12
N LYS A 137 14.47 44.56 -64.46
CA LYS A 137 15.67 44.29 -63.67
C LYS A 137 15.32 43.59 -62.35
N ARG A 138 16.03 42.51 -62.05
CA ARG A 138 15.95 41.72 -60.81
C ARG A 138 17.36 41.35 -60.36
N TRP A 139 17.48 40.75 -59.19
CA TRP A 139 18.73 40.18 -58.73
C TRP A 139 18.52 38.75 -58.25
N VAL A 140 19.52 37.91 -58.45
CA VAL A 140 19.57 36.56 -57.90
C VAL A 140 20.62 36.53 -56.80
N ARG A 141 20.20 36.11 -55.61
CA ARG A 141 21.06 35.91 -54.45
C ARG A 141 21.47 34.45 -54.36
N SER A 142 22.76 34.19 -54.46
CA SER A 142 23.39 32.87 -54.26
C SER A 142 24.30 32.89 -53.02
N LYS A 143 24.67 31.70 -52.50
CA LYS A 143 25.65 31.55 -51.42
C LYS A 143 26.98 31.05 -51.99
N ALA A 144 28.02 31.87 -51.92
CA ALA A 144 29.38 31.48 -52.27
C ALA A 144 30.32 31.70 -51.07
N MET A 145 31.06 30.66 -50.67
CA MET A 145 32.01 30.69 -49.52
C MET A 145 31.42 31.29 -48.22
N GLY A 146 30.15 30.99 -47.92
CA GLY A 146 29.48 31.45 -46.71
C GLY A 146 29.03 32.91 -46.72
N LYS A 147 29.23 33.65 -47.82
CA LYS A 147 28.70 35.02 -48.01
C LYS A 147 27.61 35.03 -49.09
N HIS A 148 26.67 35.97 -48.95
CA HIS A 148 25.64 36.22 -49.95
C HIS A 148 26.24 37.04 -51.10
N VAL A 149 26.04 36.57 -52.34
CA VAL A 149 26.43 37.27 -53.56
C VAL A 149 25.17 37.56 -54.36
N TYR A 150 25.06 38.79 -54.87
CA TYR A 150 23.91 39.26 -55.63
C TYR A 150 24.34 39.45 -57.09
N HIS A 151 23.63 38.80 -58.00
CA HIS A 151 23.85 38.90 -59.44
C HIS A 151 22.66 39.58 -60.08
N GLU A 152 22.92 40.67 -60.79
CA GLU A 152 21.89 41.33 -61.58
C GLU A 152 21.45 40.42 -62.73
N VAL A 153 20.13 40.29 -62.90
CA VAL A 153 19.51 39.54 -63.99
C VAL A 153 18.36 40.35 -64.59
N GLU A 154 18.10 40.14 -65.88
CA GLU A 154 16.97 40.77 -66.57
C GLU A 154 15.89 39.71 -66.82
N LEU A 155 14.72 39.90 -66.20
CA LEU A 155 13.52 39.09 -66.41
C LEU A 155 12.88 39.49 -67.75
N LEU A 156 12.74 38.53 -68.66
CA LEU A 156 12.16 38.75 -69.98
C LEU A 156 10.67 38.47 -70.03
N GLN A 157 10.22 37.43 -69.33
CA GLN A 157 8.83 37.00 -69.28
C GLN A 157 8.63 36.09 -68.07
N GLY A 158 7.43 36.07 -67.50
CA GLY A 158 6.98 34.96 -66.67
C GLY A 158 5.50 34.69 -66.85
N ARG A 159 5.10 33.48 -66.47
CA ARG A 159 3.70 33.05 -66.46
C ARG A 159 3.42 32.21 -65.22
N GLU A 160 2.26 32.39 -64.62
CA GLU A 160 1.84 31.53 -63.52
C GLU A 160 1.67 30.07 -64.01
N VAL A 161 2.10 29.14 -63.17
CA VAL A 161 1.86 27.71 -63.36
C VAL A 161 1.13 27.19 -62.13
N GLY A 162 -0.16 26.93 -62.31
CA GLY A 162 -1.05 26.47 -61.25
C GLY A 162 -0.53 25.21 -60.54
N GLY A 163 -0.77 25.13 -59.23
CA GLY A 163 -0.32 24.05 -58.37
C GLY A 163 -0.73 24.27 -56.91
N LYS A 164 -0.33 23.35 -56.00
CA LYS A 164 -0.64 23.46 -54.57
C LYS A 164 0.08 24.62 -53.84
N ARG A 165 1.14 25.17 -54.45
CA ARG A 165 1.84 26.38 -53.99
C ARG A 165 1.89 27.36 -55.17
N PRO A 166 1.70 28.67 -54.92
CA PRO A 166 1.76 29.68 -55.98
C PRO A 166 3.16 29.70 -56.61
N SER A 167 3.23 29.47 -57.93
CA SER A 167 4.49 29.28 -58.65
C SER A 167 4.47 29.84 -60.07
N TRP A 168 5.61 30.32 -60.55
CA TRP A 168 5.78 30.93 -61.88
C TRP A 168 6.88 30.21 -62.67
N LEU A 169 6.69 30.13 -63.98
CA LEU A 169 7.78 29.89 -64.92
C LEU A 169 8.29 31.21 -65.43
N ILE A 170 9.56 31.51 -65.20
CA ILE A 170 10.20 32.74 -65.63
C ILE A 170 11.31 32.48 -66.63
N LYS A 171 11.60 33.48 -67.46
CA LYS A 171 12.67 33.46 -68.44
C LYS A 171 13.62 34.62 -68.19
N LEU A 172 14.89 34.31 -67.92
CA LEU A 172 15.94 35.30 -67.71
C LEU A 172 16.81 35.46 -68.97
N LYS A 173 17.23 36.70 -69.25
CA LYS A 173 18.13 37.01 -70.37
C LYS A 173 19.51 36.39 -70.16
N GLY A 174 20.03 35.71 -71.18
CA GLY A 174 21.34 35.03 -71.12
C GLY A 174 21.31 33.56 -70.67
N PHE A 175 20.20 33.11 -70.08
CA PHE A 175 19.99 31.74 -69.61
C PHE A 175 19.15 30.95 -70.62
N ASN A 176 19.74 30.62 -71.78
CA ASN A 176 19.04 30.05 -72.95
C ASN A 176 19.15 28.53 -73.09
N SER A 177 19.75 27.84 -72.11
CA SER A 177 19.84 26.39 -72.07
C SER A 177 19.63 25.89 -70.63
N ILE A 178 19.29 24.62 -70.49
CA ILE A 178 19.06 24.00 -69.17
C ILE A 178 20.32 24.02 -68.32
N GLU A 179 21.50 23.85 -68.91
CA GLU A 179 22.78 23.84 -68.18
C GLU A 179 23.03 25.20 -67.53
N LYS A 180 22.86 26.30 -68.27
CA LYS A 180 23.03 27.65 -67.72
C LYS A 180 21.97 27.97 -66.67
N ALA A 181 20.72 27.58 -66.90
CA ALA A 181 19.63 27.81 -65.97
C ALA A 181 19.81 27.00 -64.66
N SER A 182 20.41 25.81 -64.74
CA SER A 182 20.66 24.95 -63.59
C SER A 182 21.60 25.57 -62.55
N ASP A 183 22.51 26.45 -62.97
CA ASP A 183 23.40 27.20 -62.08
C ASP A 183 22.64 28.14 -61.12
N LEU A 184 21.39 28.49 -61.45
CA LEU A 184 20.55 29.37 -60.63
C LEU A 184 19.59 28.60 -59.71
N VAL A 185 19.45 27.28 -59.87
CA VAL A 185 18.58 26.46 -59.02
C VAL A 185 19.07 26.49 -57.57
N GLY A 186 18.15 26.73 -56.64
CA GLY A 186 18.45 26.92 -55.23
C GLY A 186 18.79 28.37 -54.83
N SER A 187 18.79 29.31 -55.76
CA SER A 187 18.99 30.73 -55.49
C SER A 187 17.67 31.47 -55.23
N THR A 188 17.76 32.64 -54.57
CA THR A 188 16.59 33.50 -54.27
C THR A 188 16.54 34.70 -55.22
N LEU A 189 15.39 34.97 -55.83
CA LEU A 189 15.13 36.23 -56.53
C LEU A 189 14.83 37.34 -55.54
N VAL A 190 15.47 38.49 -55.74
CA VAL A 190 15.31 39.68 -54.90
C VAL A 190 15.10 40.94 -55.75
N VAL A 191 14.46 41.95 -55.17
CA VAL A 191 14.21 43.28 -55.77
C VAL A 191 14.56 44.40 -54.80
N THR A 192 14.78 45.61 -55.31
CA THR A 192 15.09 46.81 -54.50
C THR A 192 13.89 47.73 -54.26
N GLU A 193 12.83 47.62 -55.05
CA GLU A 193 11.66 48.50 -54.96
C GLU A 193 10.61 47.94 -53.99
N ARG A 194 10.08 48.77 -53.08
CA ARG A 194 8.93 48.43 -52.22
C ARG A 194 7.66 49.05 -52.80
N PRO A 195 6.56 48.29 -52.98
CA PRO A 195 5.27 48.85 -53.40
C PRO A 195 4.75 49.90 -52.40
N SER A 196 3.91 50.83 -52.87
CA SER A 196 3.16 51.71 -51.96
C SER A 196 2.02 50.94 -51.31
N LEU A 197 2.05 50.81 -49.99
CA LEU A 197 0.96 50.21 -49.20
C LEU A 197 -0.21 51.16 -49.03
N SER A 198 -1.41 50.63 -48.78
CA SER A 198 -2.54 51.43 -48.29
C SER A 198 -2.31 51.91 -46.85
N ASP A 199 -3.04 52.92 -46.40
CA ASP A 199 -2.85 53.52 -45.05
C ASP A 199 -3.02 52.51 -43.89
N ASP A 200 -3.79 51.44 -44.11
CA ASP A 200 -4.04 50.36 -43.14
C ASP A 200 -3.11 49.14 -43.31
N GLU A 201 -2.09 49.23 -44.19
CA GLU A 201 -1.13 48.17 -44.47
C GLU A 201 0.30 48.53 -44.03
N PHE A 202 0.97 47.55 -43.44
CA PHE A 202 2.30 47.71 -42.84
C PHE A 202 3.22 46.58 -43.29
N TYR A 203 4.46 46.91 -43.63
CA TYR A 203 5.50 45.91 -43.81
C TYR A 203 5.96 45.39 -42.44
N ILE A 204 6.09 44.08 -42.30
CA ILE A 204 6.57 43.46 -41.06
C ILE A 204 7.94 44.04 -40.62
N PRO A 205 8.94 44.24 -41.51
CA PRO A 205 10.20 44.89 -41.13
C PRO A 205 10.05 46.29 -40.53
N ASP A 206 9.01 47.03 -40.91
CA ASP A 206 8.79 48.40 -40.42
C ASP A 206 8.23 48.36 -38.98
N LEU A 207 7.40 47.37 -38.66
CA LEU A 207 6.84 47.15 -37.32
C LEU A 207 7.86 46.62 -36.32
N VAL A 208 8.76 45.73 -36.77
CA VAL A 208 9.79 45.16 -35.89
C VAL A 208 10.74 46.27 -35.41
N GLY A 209 10.96 46.30 -34.09
CA GLY A 209 11.77 47.30 -33.40
C GLY A 209 11.03 48.60 -33.05
N MET A 210 9.72 48.73 -33.31
CA MET A 210 8.93 49.85 -32.79
C MET A 210 8.65 49.68 -31.29
N ALA A 211 8.61 50.80 -30.57
CA ALA A 211 8.24 50.83 -29.15
C ALA A 211 6.71 50.69 -28.98
N VAL A 212 6.26 49.90 -28.02
CA VAL A 212 4.85 49.65 -27.73
C VAL A 212 4.47 50.44 -26.48
N ILE A 213 3.51 51.35 -26.60
CA ILE A 213 3.12 52.29 -25.55
C ILE A 213 1.64 52.11 -25.22
N LEU A 214 1.30 52.10 -23.94
CA LEU A 214 -0.08 52.03 -23.48
C LEU A 214 -0.75 53.40 -23.61
N GLN A 215 -1.85 53.50 -24.37
CA GLN A 215 -2.49 54.78 -24.68
C GLN A 215 -3.05 55.49 -23.45
N GLU A 216 -3.56 54.75 -22.46
CA GLU A 216 -4.16 55.32 -21.25
C GLU A 216 -3.13 55.99 -20.31
N SER A 217 -1.93 55.42 -20.22
CA SER A 217 -0.91 55.86 -19.24
C SER A 217 0.32 56.50 -19.87
N GLY A 218 0.51 56.37 -21.19
CA GLY A 218 1.74 56.75 -21.88
C GLY A 218 2.94 55.87 -21.53
N GLN A 219 2.74 54.76 -20.81
CA GLN A 219 3.81 53.88 -20.36
C GLN A 219 4.34 53.03 -21.52
N GLU A 220 5.66 53.01 -21.70
CA GLU A 220 6.31 52.06 -22.60
C GLU A 220 6.26 50.64 -22.01
N ILE A 221 5.66 49.72 -22.76
CA ILE A 221 5.48 48.32 -22.41
C ILE A 221 6.68 47.48 -22.88
N GLY A 222 7.26 47.82 -24.03
CA GLY A 222 8.38 47.10 -24.61
C GLY A 222 8.59 47.37 -26.09
N VAL A 223 9.34 46.50 -26.76
CA VAL A 223 9.69 46.64 -28.18
C VAL A 223 9.18 45.43 -28.96
N ILE A 224 8.62 45.65 -30.14
CA ILE A 224 8.19 44.57 -31.05
C ILE A 224 9.43 43.83 -31.53
N VAL A 225 9.51 42.52 -31.28
CA VAL A 225 10.64 41.67 -31.70
C VAL A 225 10.32 40.82 -32.91
N ASP A 226 9.04 40.53 -33.17
CA ASP A 226 8.62 39.65 -34.25
C ASP A 226 7.09 39.76 -34.50
N VAL A 227 6.62 39.33 -35.67
CA VAL A 227 5.19 39.32 -36.04
C VAL A 227 4.82 37.97 -36.64
N TYR A 228 3.78 37.33 -36.10
CA TYR A 228 3.35 35.99 -36.47
C TYR A 228 2.00 36.02 -37.17
N ASN A 229 1.95 35.48 -38.38
CA ASN A 229 0.70 35.18 -39.05
C ASN A 229 0.16 33.83 -38.56
N THR A 230 -1.05 33.84 -38.00
CA THR A 230 -1.66 32.63 -37.42
C THR A 230 -2.46 31.80 -38.43
N GLY A 231 -2.51 32.21 -39.69
CA GLY A 231 -3.34 31.59 -40.72
C GLY A 231 -4.86 31.77 -40.53
N GLY A 232 -5.28 32.59 -39.56
CA GLY A 232 -6.66 33.05 -39.34
C GLY A 232 -6.81 34.57 -39.52
N ASP A 233 -7.95 35.14 -39.13
CA ASP A 233 -8.31 36.54 -39.40
C ASP A 233 -7.49 37.62 -38.65
N THR A 234 -6.51 37.22 -37.81
CA THR A 234 -5.73 38.17 -36.99
C THR A 234 -4.27 37.76 -36.83
N ASP A 235 -3.38 38.74 -37.00
CA ASP A 235 -1.95 38.58 -36.78
C ASP A 235 -1.55 38.90 -35.34
N LEU A 236 -0.40 38.37 -34.88
CA LEU A 236 0.08 38.54 -33.50
C LEU A 236 1.45 39.23 -33.46
N LEU A 237 1.54 40.35 -32.74
CA LEU A 237 2.79 41.01 -32.38
C LEU A 237 3.43 40.31 -31.18
N GLN A 238 4.73 40.01 -31.28
CA GLN A 238 5.56 39.56 -30.17
C GLN A 238 6.32 40.76 -29.61
N VAL A 239 6.10 41.10 -28.35
CA VAL A 239 6.70 42.28 -27.67
C VAL A 239 7.62 41.81 -26.54
N LYS A 240 8.85 42.31 -26.52
CA LYS A 240 9.80 42.08 -25.42
C LYS A 240 9.75 43.26 -24.45
N ARG A 241 9.50 42.99 -23.17
CA ARG A 241 9.41 44.03 -22.13
C ARG A 241 10.75 44.74 -21.90
N THR A 242 10.69 46.03 -21.63
CA THR A 242 11.85 46.89 -21.32
C THR A 242 12.13 47.03 -19.81
N ASP A 243 11.24 46.54 -18.94
CA ASP A 243 11.30 46.67 -17.47
C ASP A 243 12.31 45.73 -16.75
N GLY A 244 13.20 45.07 -17.48
CA GLY A 244 14.40 44.40 -16.96
C GLY A 244 14.19 43.23 -15.99
N SER A 245 12.95 42.87 -15.66
CA SER A 245 12.63 41.94 -14.56
C SER A 245 12.16 40.55 -15.04
N SER A 246 12.05 40.32 -16.35
CA SER A 246 11.97 38.96 -16.91
C SER A 246 12.29 38.93 -18.40
N SER A 247 12.82 37.82 -18.92
CA SER A 247 12.92 37.56 -20.37
C SER A 247 11.56 37.25 -21.02
N GLN A 248 10.45 37.77 -20.48
CA GLN A 248 9.10 37.46 -20.92
C GLN A 248 8.76 38.19 -22.21
N LYS A 249 8.08 37.46 -23.09
CA LYS A 249 7.53 37.96 -24.35
C LYS A 249 6.02 38.05 -24.20
N ILE A 250 5.43 39.19 -24.57
CA ILE A 250 4.00 39.44 -24.59
C ILE A 250 3.49 39.24 -26.02
N TRP A 251 2.31 38.63 -26.15
CA TRP A 251 1.63 38.46 -27.43
C TRP A 251 0.44 39.41 -27.51
N ILE A 252 0.40 40.26 -28.55
CA ILE A 252 -0.63 41.28 -28.73
C ILE A 252 -1.28 41.10 -30.11
N PRO A 253 -2.59 40.87 -30.21
CA PRO A 253 -3.27 40.81 -31.51
C PRO A 253 -3.21 42.15 -32.25
N PHE A 254 -2.84 42.12 -33.53
CA PHE A 254 -2.69 43.30 -34.39
C PHE A 254 -4.02 43.65 -35.07
N VAL A 255 -4.96 44.15 -34.26
CA VAL A 255 -6.29 44.60 -34.69
C VAL A 255 -6.50 46.05 -34.27
N LYS A 256 -7.29 46.81 -35.02
CA LYS A 256 -7.44 48.26 -34.86
C LYS A 256 -8.00 48.65 -33.49
N GLU A 257 -8.78 47.77 -32.87
CA GLU A 257 -9.34 47.96 -31.53
C GLU A 257 -8.27 47.87 -30.43
N ILE A 258 -7.24 47.05 -30.63
CA ILE A 258 -6.15 46.83 -29.67
C ILE A 258 -4.94 47.70 -30.01
N VAL A 259 -4.70 47.97 -31.30
CA VAL A 259 -3.57 48.73 -31.82
C VAL A 259 -4.09 49.90 -32.68
N PRO A 260 -4.73 50.90 -32.07
CA PRO A 260 -5.39 51.97 -32.82
C PRO A 260 -4.43 52.88 -33.60
N ILE A 261 -3.16 53.00 -33.18
CA ILE A 261 -2.21 53.96 -33.76
C ILE A 261 -0.86 53.28 -34.02
N VAL A 262 -0.37 53.40 -35.25
CA VAL A 262 0.97 53.00 -35.67
C VAL A 262 1.68 54.24 -36.24
N ASP A 263 2.59 54.82 -35.47
CA ASP A 263 3.36 56.01 -35.85
C ASP A 263 4.70 55.57 -36.46
N LYS A 264 4.76 55.55 -37.79
CA LYS A 264 5.95 55.14 -38.56
C LYS A 264 7.12 56.11 -38.36
N ASP A 265 6.85 57.41 -38.37
CA ASP A 265 7.88 58.46 -38.23
C ASP A 265 8.44 58.49 -36.80
N GLY A 266 7.57 58.31 -35.80
CA GLY A 266 7.92 58.24 -34.39
C GLY A 266 8.42 56.88 -33.90
N ARG A 267 8.46 55.85 -34.76
CA ARG A 267 8.85 54.45 -34.44
C ARG A 267 8.12 53.88 -33.22
N ARG A 268 6.82 54.19 -33.06
CA ARG A 268 6.00 53.73 -31.93
C ARG A 268 4.63 53.20 -32.35
N VAL A 269 4.10 52.32 -31.53
CA VAL A 269 2.77 51.72 -31.64
C VAL A 269 2.02 51.97 -30.33
N GLU A 270 0.84 52.59 -30.39
CA GLU A 270 0.01 52.82 -29.21
C GLU A 270 -1.08 51.75 -29.13
N ILE A 271 -1.19 51.12 -27.97
CA ILE A 271 -2.12 50.01 -27.72
C ILE A 271 -3.19 50.41 -26.70
N ASN A 272 -4.38 49.84 -26.88
CA ASN A 272 -5.50 49.92 -25.95
C ASN A 272 -6.03 48.50 -25.63
N PRO A 273 -5.27 47.68 -24.89
CA PRO A 273 -5.62 46.30 -24.61
C PRO A 273 -6.76 46.18 -23.57
N PRO A 274 -7.69 45.22 -23.71
CA PRO A 274 -8.66 44.93 -22.66
C PRO A 274 -7.98 44.47 -21.36
N ALA A 275 -8.64 44.75 -20.23
CA ALA A 275 -8.14 44.41 -18.89
C ALA A 275 -7.75 42.92 -18.79
N GLY A 276 -6.54 42.64 -18.30
CA GLY A 276 -6.00 41.29 -18.16
C GLY A 276 -5.23 40.73 -19.37
N LEU A 277 -5.27 41.36 -20.55
CA LEU A 277 -4.53 40.86 -21.73
C LEU A 277 -3.02 40.83 -21.50
N LEU A 278 -2.48 41.84 -20.81
CA LEU A 278 -1.06 41.93 -20.47
C LEU A 278 -0.65 40.96 -19.34
N GLU A 279 -1.61 40.43 -18.58
CA GLU A 279 -1.40 39.56 -17.41
C GLU A 279 -1.55 38.07 -17.72
N LEU A 280 -2.25 37.71 -18.81
CA LEU A 280 -2.48 36.34 -19.30
C LEU A 280 -1.20 35.55 -19.61
N ASN A 281 -0.04 36.23 -19.71
CA ASN A 281 1.27 35.64 -19.99
C ASN A 281 2.21 35.58 -18.78
N SER A 282 1.72 35.83 -17.56
CA SER A 282 2.45 35.54 -16.33
C SER A 282 2.76 34.04 -16.25
N PRO A 283 3.95 33.60 -15.80
CA PRO A 283 4.41 32.24 -15.98
C PRO A 283 3.41 31.26 -15.36
N GLY A 284 2.74 30.51 -16.23
CA GLY A 284 1.89 29.39 -15.81
C GLY A 284 2.75 28.38 -15.05
N GLU A 285 2.19 27.91 -13.94
CA GLU A 285 2.69 26.86 -13.03
C GLU A 285 3.86 26.05 -13.60
N SER A 286 4.97 26.01 -12.85
CA SER A 286 6.20 25.30 -13.18
C SER A 286 5.92 23.84 -13.57
N LYS A 287 6.83 23.20 -14.34
CA LYS A 287 6.69 21.78 -14.68
C LYS A 287 6.53 20.91 -13.42
N ASP A 288 7.19 21.28 -12.33
CA ASP A 288 7.10 20.59 -11.04
C ASP A 288 5.74 20.81 -10.38
N GLU A 289 5.16 22.01 -10.43
CA GLU A 289 3.79 22.27 -9.95
C GLU A 289 2.73 21.56 -10.80
N LYS A 290 2.90 21.48 -12.12
CA LYS A 290 1.99 20.72 -13.00
C LYS A 290 2.06 19.22 -12.75
N VAL A 291 3.25 18.68 -12.46
CA VAL A 291 3.43 17.28 -12.07
C VAL A 291 2.80 17.03 -10.71
N LYS A 292 3.09 17.88 -9.71
CA LYS A 292 2.52 17.82 -8.36
C LYS A 292 0.99 17.91 -8.40
N ARG A 293 0.42 18.86 -9.15
CA ARG A 293 -1.03 19.02 -9.34
C ARG A 293 -1.66 17.84 -10.07
N LYS A 294 -1.00 17.26 -11.08
CA LYS A 294 -1.46 16.02 -11.73
C LYS A 294 -1.43 14.83 -10.77
N GLN A 295 -0.42 14.75 -9.92
CA GLN A 295 -0.29 13.71 -8.90
C GLN A 295 -1.37 13.87 -7.83
N GLU A 296 -1.60 15.08 -7.34
CA GLU A 296 -2.69 15.44 -6.42
C GLU A 296 -4.07 15.16 -7.04
N LEU A 297 -4.31 15.50 -8.31
CA LEU A 297 -5.56 15.18 -9.00
C LEU A 297 -5.76 13.67 -9.19
N LYS A 298 -4.68 12.92 -9.44
CA LYS A 298 -4.71 11.46 -9.55
C LYS A 298 -4.98 10.82 -8.19
N GLU A 299 -4.39 11.33 -7.12
CA GLU A 299 -4.67 10.93 -5.74
C GLU A 299 -6.10 11.26 -5.34
N LYS A 300 -6.56 12.51 -5.55
CA LYS A 300 -7.95 12.92 -5.29
C LYS A 300 -8.95 12.07 -6.08
N ARG A 301 -8.66 11.71 -7.33
CA ARG A 301 -9.50 10.80 -8.13
C ARG A 301 -9.51 9.38 -7.55
N LYS A 302 -8.35 8.83 -7.20
CA LYS A 302 -8.25 7.51 -6.54
C LYS A 302 -9.01 7.47 -5.21
N VAL A 303 -8.88 8.52 -4.39
CA VAL A 303 -9.61 8.66 -3.11
C VAL A 303 -11.12 8.71 -3.37
N ARG A 304 -11.57 9.47 -4.37
CA ARG A 304 -12.99 9.57 -4.73
C ARG A 304 -13.57 8.26 -5.27
N GLU A 305 -12.81 7.51 -6.07
CA GLU A 305 -13.18 6.18 -6.55
C GLU A 305 -13.25 5.16 -5.40
N ARG A 306 -12.26 5.17 -4.48
CA ARG A 306 -12.27 4.35 -3.25
C ARG A 306 -13.46 4.68 -2.36
N PHE A 307 -13.76 5.97 -2.17
CA PHE A 307 -14.90 6.44 -1.39
C PHE A 307 -16.24 6.01 -2.00
N ALA A 308 -16.40 6.10 -3.33
CA ALA A 308 -17.60 5.64 -4.01
C ALA A 308 -17.82 4.12 -3.84
N GLY A 309 -16.73 3.33 -3.94
CA GLY A 309 -16.76 1.89 -3.67
C GLY A 309 -17.12 1.58 -2.22
N LEU A 310 -16.53 2.30 -1.27
CA LEU A 310 -16.80 2.15 0.16
C LEU A 310 -18.26 2.50 0.51
N LYS A 311 -18.77 3.62 -0.01
CA LYS A 311 -20.17 4.03 0.15
C LYS A 311 -21.11 2.93 -0.33
N LYS A 312 -20.85 2.35 -1.51
CA LYS A 312 -21.66 1.25 -2.05
C LYS A 312 -21.65 0.02 -1.13
N ARG A 313 -20.48 -0.35 -0.58
CA ARG A 313 -20.34 -1.47 0.38
C ARG A 313 -21.13 -1.20 1.65
N LEU A 314 -20.94 -0.04 2.28
CA LEU A 314 -21.64 0.36 3.51
C LEU A 314 -23.16 0.40 3.31
N THR A 315 -23.65 0.92 2.18
CA THR A 315 -25.07 0.89 1.84
C THR A 315 -25.60 -0.55 1.72
N ALA A 316 -24.84 -1.45 1.08
CA ALA A 316 -25.27 -2.85 0.92
C ALA A 316 -25.46 -3.58 2.26
N ILE A 317 -24.68 -3.22 3.29
CA ILE A 317 -24.80 -3.80 4.64
C ILE A 317 -25.60 -2.94 5.63
N GLY A 318 -26.26 -1.86 5.16
CA GLY A 318 -27.08 -0.99 6.01
C GLY A 318 -26.29 -0.13 7.01
N GLN A 319 -25.01 0.11 6.78
CA GLN A 319 -24.11 0.88 7.67
C GLN A 319 -23.88 2.32 7.16
N THR A 320 -24.91 2.97 6.63
CA THR A 320 -24.79 4.30 6.01
C THR A 320 -24.60 5.43 7.01
N HIS A 321 -24.96 5.25 8.28
CA HIS A 321 -24.80 6.25 9.34
C HIS A 321 -23.32 6.63 9.56
N ILE A 322 -22.39 5.71 9.28
CA ILE A 322 -20.94 5.99 9.34
C ILE A 322 -20.55 7.12 8.38
N LEU A 323 -21.25 7.27 7.25
CA LEU A 323 -20.98 8.31 6.27
C LEU A 323 -21.28 9.71 6.80
N GLU A 324 -22.11 9.83 7.85
CA GLU A 324 -22.40 11.11 8.49
C GLU A 324 -21.14 11.70 9.14
N GLY A 325 -20.31 10.83 9.71
CA GLY A 325 -19.00 11.19 10.25
C GLY A 325 -18.08 11.82 9.21
N LEU A 326 -18.08 11.28 7.99
CA LEU A 326 -17.29 11.82 6.87
C LEU A 326 -17.71 13.23 6.47
N LEU A 327 -18.93 13.66 6.78
CA LEU A 327 -19.42 15.01 6.45
C LEU A 327 -19.01 16.07 7.49
N SER A 328 -18.61 15.67 8.70
CA SER A 328 -18.33 16.60 9.80
C SER A 328 -16.84 16.86 10.06
N GLY A 329 -15.93 16.07 9.48
CA GLY A 329 -14.50 16.09 9.79
C GLY A 329 -13.63 16.95 8.89
N THR A 330 -12.40 17.23 9.35
CA THR A 330 -11.31 17.77 8.52
C THR A 330 -10.84 16.76 7.47
N GLU A 331 -10.09 17.19 6.45
CA GLU A 331 -9.57 16.29 5.41
C GLU A 331 -8.75 15.12 6.00
N SER A 332 -7.94 15.37 7.03
CA SER A 332 -7.16 14.33 7.72
C SER A 332 -8.08 13.31 8.40
N GLN A 333 -9.05 13.77 9.19
CA GLN A 333 -9.98 12.90 9.91
C GLN A 333 -10.85 12.07 8.96
N GLN A 334 -11.28 12.67 7.85
CA GLN A 334 -12.00 11.96 6.80
C GLN A 334 -11.12 10.86 6.18
N GLN A 335 -9.85 11.16 5.90
CA GLN A 335 -8.91 10.19 5.37
C GLN A 335 -8.64 9.05 6.35
N ASP A 336 -8.52 9.34 7.65
CA ASP A 336 -8.34 8.34 8.71
C ASP A 336 -9.55 7.40 8.80
N LEU A 337 -10.78 7.94 8.77
CA LEU A 337 -12.00 7.12 8.75
C LEU A 337 -12.07 6.27 7.48
N VAL A 338 -11.74 6.81 6.31
CA VAL A 338 -11.70 6.03 5.06
C VAL A 338 -10.66 4.91 5.14
N ASN A 339 -9.47 5.18 5.67
CA ASN A 339 -8.42 4.17 5.82
C ASN A 339 -8.86 3.05 6.77
N GLN A 340 -9.45 3.38 7.92
CA GLN A 340 -10.02 2.41 8.87
C GLN A 340 -11.12 1.56 8.21
N LEU A 341 -12.03 2.19 7.45
CA LEU A 341 -13.10 1.45 6.80
C LEU A 341 -12.59 0.55 5.67
N LEU A 342 -11.50 0.92 5.00
CA LEU A 342 -10.88 0.08 3.97
C LEU A 342 -10.10 -1.11 4.56
N SER A 343 -9.62 -1.02 5.80
CA SER A 343 -8.92 -2.13 6.47
C SER A 343 -9.87 -3.18 7.03
N ILE A 344 -11.16 -2.87 7.21
CA ILE A 344 -12.16 -3.85 7.64
C ILE A 344 -12.36 -4.91 6.55
N ASP A 345 -12.15 -6.18 6.92
CA ASP A 345 -12.62 -7.30 6.14
C ASP A 345 -14.14 -7.42 6.27
N PHE A 346 -14.86 -6.76 5.35
CA PHE A 346 -16.32 -6.82 5.34
C PHE A 346 -16.89 -8.21 5.08
N ALA A 347 -16.13 -9.14 4.46
CA ALA A 347 -16.62 -10.51 4.26
C ALA A 347 -16.59 -11.30 5.57
N SER A 348 -15.53 -11.16 6.37
CA SER A 348 -15.49 -11.69 7.73
C SER A 348 -16.51 -10.97 8.63
N PHE A 349 -16.63 -9.64 8.57
CA PHE A 349 -17.64 -8.90 9.35
C PHE A 349 -19.08 -9.29 9.00
N GLN A 350 -19.41 -9.52 7.72
CA GLN A 350 -20.73 -10.01 7.32
C GLN A 350 -21.03 -11.40 7.89
N ARG A 351 -20.05 -12.30 7.91
CA ARG A 351 -20.17 -13.61 8.55
C ARG A 351 -20.35 -13.48 10.07
N ALA A 352 -19.58 -12.61 10.70
CA ALA A 352 -19.74 -12.31 12.13
C ALA A 352 -21.14 -11.79 12.45
N LEU A 353 -21.71 -10.93 11.59
CA LEU A 353 -23.12 -10.52 11.74
C LEU A 353 -24.06 -11.72 11.55
N GLN A 354 -23.85 -12.59 10.57
CA GLN A 354 -24.67 -13.79 10.37
C GLN A 354 -24.60 -14.78 11.54
N ASP A 355 -23.46 -14.90 12.21
CA ASP A 355 -23.29 -15.75 13.40
C ASP A 355 -24.04 -15.18 14.62
N VAL A 356 -24.18 -13.87 14.68
CA VAL A 356 -24.79 -13.14 15.82
C VAL A 356 -26.28 -12.82 15.60
N LEU A 357 -26.72 -12.63 14.36
CA LEU A 357 -28.13 -12.35 14.01
C LEU A 357 -29.15 -13.41 14.48
N PRO A 358 -28.81 -14.70 14.71
CA PRO A 358 -29.77 -15.65 15.23
C PRO A 358 -30.25 -15.34 16.64
N LEU A 359 -29.62 -14.43 17.41
CA LEU A 359 -29.88 -14.15 18.83
C LEU A 359 -31.37 -14.26 19.19
N PRO A 360 -31.85 -15.45 19.59
CA PRO A 360 -33.13 -15.57 20.24
C PRO A 360 -32.92 -14.99 21.64
N ASP A 361 -34.01 -14.56 22.27
CA ASP A 361 -34.07 -14.15 23.67
C ASP A 361 -33.04 -14.92 24.53
N LEU A 362 -32.12 -14.19 25.19
CA LEU A 362 -30.99 -14.72 25.98
C LEU A 362 -31.47 -15.45 27.27
N SER A 363 -32.69 -15.96 27.27
CA SER A 363 -33.31 -16.79 28.30
C SER A 363 -33.09 -18.29 27.98
N PRO A 364 -32.97 -19.16 28.99
CA PRO A 364 -32.23 -20.40 28.87
C PRO A 364 -32.99 -21.49 28.11
N ARG A 365 -32.57 -21.75 26.86
CA ARG A 365 -32.70 -23.09 26.22
C ARG A 365 -31.68 -24.11 26.77
N GLN A 366 -31.08 -23.85 27.95
CA GLN A 366 -29.97 -24.64 28.50
C GLN A 366 -30.36 -26.09 28.84
N GLN A 367 -31.61 -26.37 29.23
CA GLN A 367 -32.01 -27.71 29.70
C GLN A 367 -31.89 -28.81 28.63
N GLY A 368 -32.01 -28.49 27.34
CA GLY A 368 -31.86 -29.46 26.25
C GLY A 368 -30.42 -29.64 25.75
N HIS A 369 -29.51 -28.71 26.10
CA HIS A 369 -28.10 -28.78 25.70
C HIS A 369 -27.25 -29.57 26.71
N ASP A 370 -27.61 -29.54 27.99
CA ASP A 370 -26.83 -30.22 29.05
C ASP A 370 -26.75 -31.74 28.85
N SER A 371 -27.82 -32.37 28.33
CA SER A 371 -27.85 -33.82 28.07
C SER A 371 -26.92 -34.27 26.95
N ARG A 372 -26.37 -33.34 26.18
CA ARG A 372 -25.40 -33.59 25.09
C ARG A 372 -23.95 -33.30 25.50
N ARG A 373 -23.72 -33.03 26.79
CA ARG A 373 -22.41 -32.71 27.34
C ARG A 373 -21.92 -33.83 28.23
N GLU A 374 -20.73 -34.32 27.95
CA GLU A 374 -20.07 -35.36 28.73
C GLU A 374 -18.72 -34.85 29.24
N PRO A 375 -18.26 -35.27 30.43
CA PRO A 375 -16.90 -35.00 30.84
C PRO A 375 -15.92 -35.68 29.86
N PRO A 376 -14.70 -35.17 29.72
CA PRO A 376 -13.66 -35.87 28.98
C PRO A 376 -13.46 -37.30 29.48
N SER A 377 -13.00 -38.18 28.59
CA SER A 377 -12.41 -39.46 28.99
C SER A 377 -11.21 -39.24 29.92
N ALA A 378 -10.79 -40.28 30.64
CA ALA A 378 -9.65 -40.20 31.55
C ALA A 378 -8.38 -39.70 30.83
N PHE A 379 -7.69 -38.75 31.44
CA PHE A 379 -6.46 -38.13 30.96
C PHE A 379 -5.39 -38.16 32.06
N PRO A 380 -4.09 -38.22 31.70
CA PRO A 380 -3.01 -38.24 32.68
C PRO A 380 -2.83 -36.89 33.37
N CYS A 381 -2.22 -36.93 34.56
CA CYS A 381 -1.74 -35.75 35.27
C CYS A 381 -0.21 -35.76 35.26
N ALA A 382 0.40 -34.70 34.71
CA ALA A 382 1.85 -34.55 34.73
C ALA A 382 2.30 -33.98 36.09
N ASN A 383 3.17 -34.74 36.76
CA ASN A 383 3.76 -34.36 38.04
C ASN A 383 5.26 -34.11 37.90
N TRP A 384 5.67 -32.85 37.92
CA TRP A 384 7.08 -32.45 37.81
C TRP A 384 7.97 -32.97 38.93
N GLN A 385 7.39 -33.32 40.07
CA GLN A 385 8.13 -33.92 41.17
C GLN A 385 8.70 -35.29 40.79
N GLU A 386 8.04 -36.01 39.88
CA GLU A 386 8.55 -37.28 39.32
C GLU A 386 9.81 -37.04 38.50
N LEU A 387 9.82 -35.98 37.67
CA LEU A 387 11.01 -35.60 36.89
C LEU A 387 12.16 -35.19 37.81
N HIS A 388 11.89 -34.38 38.85
CA HIS A 388 12.93 -34.00 39.82
C HIS A 388 13.50 -35.23 40.54
N THR A 389 12.64 -36.13 40.98
CA THR A 389 13.06 -37.39 41.63
C THR A 389 13.90 -38.25 40.70
N TRP A 390 13.50 -38.36 39.42
CA TRP A 390 14.25 -39.09 38.40
C TRP A 390 15.62 -38.48 38.13
N LEU A 391 15.71 -37.16 37.97
CA LEU A 391 16.98 -36.45 37.79
C LEU A 391 17.92 -36.59 38.99
N ASP A 392 17.37 -36.80 40.18
CA ASP A 392 18.14 -36.99 41.41
C ASP A 392 18.71 -38.41 41.58
N GLN A 393 18.17 -39.41 40.87
CA GLN A 393 18.66 -40.78 40.95
C GLN A 393 20.05 -40.90 40.30
N GLU A 394 21.02 -41.48 41.03
CA GLU A 394 22.42 -41.59 40.56
C GLU A 394 22.65 -42.72 39.54
N GLU A 395 21.81 -43.77 39.45
CA GLU A 395 21.82 -44.76 38.35
C GLU A 395 20.72 -45.86 38.50
N SER A 396 20.16 -46.31 37.36
CA SER A 396 19.65 -47.69 37.09
C SER A 396 18.20 -48.15 37.42
N SER A 397 17.18 -47.30 37.47
CA SER A 397 15.80 -47.81 37.27
C SER A 397 15.41 -47.74 35.79
N THR A 398 15.22 -48.90 35.15
CA THR A 398 14.88 -49.03 33.72
C THR A 398 13.45 -48.64 33.34
N GLU A 399 12.57 -48.39 34.32
CA GLU A 399 11.22 -47.89 34.06
C GLU A 399 11.19 -46.38 34.32
N ASN A 400 11.51 -45.60 33.29
CA ASN A 400 11.28 -44.16 33.32
C ASN A 400 9.75 -43.92 33.32
N GLY A 401 9.24 -43.21 34.33
CA GLY A 401 7.84 -42.80 34.36
C GLY A 401 7.45 -41.99 33.13
N ASP A 402 6.16 -42.00 32.76
CA ASP A 402 5.65 -41.39 31.53
C ASP A 402 6.11 -39.92 31.36
N VAL A 403 6.14 -39.14 32.44
CA VAL A 403 6.60 -37.74 32.44
C VAL A 403 8.04 -37.60 31.98
N CYS A 404 8.94 -38.51 32.39
CA CYS A 404 10.35 -38.46 32.02
C CYS A 404 10.56 -38.82 30.54
N ARG A 405 9.78 -39.78 30.03
CA ARG A 405 9.75 -40.13 28.61
C ARG A 405 9.26 -38.94 27.78
N TRP A 406 8.11 -38.37 28.12
CA TRP A 406 7.57 -37.20 27.43
C TRP A 406 8.52 -36.00 27.49
N TRP A 407 9.18 -35.76 28.62
CA TRP A 407 10.17 -34.68 28.74
C TRP A 407 11.35 -34.88 27.78
N THR A 408 11.90 -36.10 27.71
CA THR A 408 13.02 -36.43 26.81
C THR A 408 12.61 -36.32 25.34
N ASP A 409 11.47 -36.91 24.97
CA ASP A 409 10.95 -36.85 23.60
C ASP A 409 10.63 -35.41 23.17
N GLY A 410 10.09 -34.60 24.09
CA GLY A 410 9.83 -33.18 23.85
C GLY A 410 11.10 -32.37 23.64
N LEU A 411 12.16 -32.64 24.43
CA LEU A 411 13.46 -32.00 24.21
C LEU A 411 14.08 -32.41 22.88
N GLN A 412 13.87 -33.66 22.43
CA GLN A 412 14.28 -34.07 21.09
C GLN A 412 13.54 -33.28 20.00
N LEU A 413 12.22 -33.11 20.12
CA LEU A 413 11.45 -32.28 19.18
C LEU A 413 11.96 -30.83 19.12
N ILE A 414 12.33 -30.27 20.27
CA ILE A 414 12.94 -28.94 20.35
C ILE A 414 14.30 -28.91 19.65
N ALA A 415 15.18 -29.87 19.94
CA ALA A 415 16.50 -29.97 19.35
C ALA A 415 16.45 -30.13 17.82
N ASP A 416 15.46 -30.85 17.31
CA ASP A 416 15.22 -31.07 15.88
C ASP A 416 14.62 -29.84 15.18
N GLY A 417 14.33 -28.74 15.88
CA GLY A 417 13.70 -27.54 15.32
C GLY A 417 12.22 -27.73 14.96
N ARG A 418 11.55 -28.75 15.52
CA ARG A 418 10.19 -29.15 15.14
C ARG A 418 9.09 -28.43 15.93
N VAL A 419 9.44 -27.44 16.76
CA VAL A 419 8.48 -26.72 17.61
C VAL A 419 8.63 -25.21 17.54
N ALA A 420 7.51 -24.51 17.75
CA ALA A 420 7.46 -23.07 17.94
C ALA A 420 6.50 -22.69 19.08
N VAL A 421 6.53 -21.44 19.52
CA VAL A 421 5.65 -20.93 20.57
C VAL A 421 4.98 -19.61 20.17
N VAL A 422 3.69 -19.45 20.49
CA VAL A 422 2.92 -18.22 20.32
C VAL A 422 2.43 -17.72 21.66
N VAL A 423 2.73 -16.45 21.96
CA VAL A 423 2.14 -15.73 23.09
C VAL A 423 1.00 -14.83 22.61
N LEU A 424 -0.17 -14.98 23.20
CA LEU A 424 -1.34 -14.14 22.97
C LEU A 424 -1.23 -12.87 23.83
N ALA A 425 -0.68 -11.80 23.26
CA ALA A 425 -0.38 -10.52 23.93
C ALA A 425 -1.23 -9.34 23.41
N GLY A 426 -2.35 -9.64 22.75
CA GLY A 426 -3.26 -8.62 22.20
C GLY A 426 -4.20 -7.96 23.20
N GLY A 427 -4.26 -8.44 24.45
CA GLY A 427 -5.12 -7.87 25.48
C GLY A 427 -4.50 -6.64 26.15
N GLN A 428 -5.29 -5.57 26.31
CA GLN A 428 -4.89 -4.40 27.10
C GLN A 428 -5.12 -4.60 28.60
N SER A 429 -4.32 -3.94 29.43
CA SER A 429 -4.40 -3.97 30.90
C SER A 429 -5.55 -3.15 31.52
N THR A 430 -6.63 -2.89 30.78
CA THR A 430 -7.71 -1.97 31.22
C THR A 430 -8.36 -2.34 32.56
N ARG A 431 -8.31 -3.62 32.96
CA ARG A 431 -8.83 -4.12 34.25
C ARG A 431 -7.87 -3.96 35.43
N LEU A 432 -6.62 -3.55 35.17
CA LEU A 432 -5.57 -3.44 36.19
C LEU A 432 -5.46 -2.02 36.76
N GLY A 433 -6.24 -1.07 36.24
CA GLY A 433 -6.32 0.33 36.69
C GLY A 433 -5.63 1.31 35.74
N ASP A 434 -5.90 2.61 35.93
CA ASP A 434 -5.50 3.68 35.01
C ASP A 434 -3.98 3.89 34.89
N ASN A 435 -3.21 3.43 35.90
CA ASN A 435 -1.75 3.54 35.93
C ASN A 435 -1.03 2.29 35.39
N ALA A 436 -1.76 1.25 34.96
CA ALA A 436 -1.17 0.03 34.47
C ALA A 436 -0.64 0.22 33.03
N SER A 437 0.51 -0.40 32.72
CA SER A 437 1.03 -0.44 31.35
C SER A 437 -0.05 -0.92 30.39
N THR A 438 -0.19 -0.23 29.25
CA THR A 438 -1.12 -0.64 28.18
C THR A 438 -0.84 -2.06 27.70
N VAL A 439 0.44 -2.49 27.77
CA VAL A 439 0.91 -3.82 27.37
C VAL A 439 1.00 -4.73 28.60
N LYS A 440 0.18 -5.78 28.62
CA LYS A 440 0.08 -6.69 29.77
C LYS A 440 1.39 -7.45 30.04
N GLY A 441 2.13 -7.83 29.00
CA GLY A 441 3.39 -8.56 29.18
C GLY A 441 4.52 -7.73 29.81
N SER A 442 4.42 -6.40 29.82
CA SER A 442 5.42 -5.53 30.45
C SER A 442 5.15 -5.28 31.94
N ILE A 443 4.16 -5.95 32.53
CA ILE A 443 3.83 -5.79 33.96
C ILE A 443 4.95 -6.36 34.81
N ASP A 444 5.47 -5.52 35.71
CA ASP A 444 6.31 -5.96 36.83
C ASP A 444 5.43 -6.64 37.89
N LEU A 445 5.79 -7.88 38.21
CA LEU A 445 5.09 -8.65 39.23
C LEU A 445 5.48 -8.22 40.66
N GLY A 446 6.40 -7.28 40.85
CA GLY A 446 6.98 -6.89 42.13
C GLY A 446 7.80 -8.01 42.76
N LEU A 447 8.47 -8.80 41.92
CA LEU A 447 9.44 -9.81 42.35
C LEU A 447 10.75 -9.11 42.76
N VAL A 448 11.60 -9.78 43.53
CA VAL A 448 12.90 -9.22 43.95
C VAL A 448 13.76 -8.83 42.75
N SER A 449 13.62 -9.53 41.64
CA SER A 449 14.33 -9.27 40.38
C SER A 449 13.77 -8.11 39.56
N GLY A 450 12.56 -7.61 39.86
CA GLY A 450 11.87 -6.59 39.05
C GLY A 450 11.47 -7.02 37.64
N LYS A 451 11.52 -8.32 37.33
CA LYS A 451 11.27 -8.86 35.99
C LYS A 451 9.81 -8.74 35.57
N SER A 452 9.60 -8.42 34.30
CA SER A 452 8.28 -8.42 33.66
C SER A 452 7.84 -9.83 33.23
N LEU A 453 6.55 -9.98 32.91
CA LEU A 453 6.02 -11.24 32.37
C LEU A 453 6.74 -11.67 31.09
N PHE A 454 7.04 -10.76 30.16
CA PHE A 454 7.79 -11.08 28.95
C PHE A 454 9.20 -11.54 29.26
N GLN A 455 9.90 -10.86 30.18
CA GLN A 455 11.26 -11.27 30.55
C GLN A 455 11.28 -12.66 31.20
N LEU A 456 10.33 -12.96 32.09
CA LEU A 456 10.20 -14.30 32.69
C LEU A 456 9.97 -15.38 31.62
N GLN A 457 9.15 -15.09 30.61
CA GLN A 457 8.85 -16.02 29.53
C GLN A 457 10.05 -16.23 28.58
N ALA A 458 10.77 -15.16 28.26
CA ALA A 458 11.98 -15.21 27.44
C ALA A 458 13.09 -16.04 28.10
N GLU A 459 13.33 -15.83 29.39
CA GLU A 459 14.35 -16.59 30.14
C GLU A 459 14.02 -18.09 30.22
N ARG A 460 12.74 -18.44 30.38
CA ARG A 460 12.29 -19.85 30.32
C ARG A 460 12.59 -20.46 28.96
N LEU A 461 12.33 -19.73 27.88
CA LEU A 461 12.61 -20.18 26.51
C LEU A 461 14.12 -20.39 26.30
N LEU A 462 14.97 -19.43 26.71
CA LEU A 462 16.43 -19.54 26.64
C LEU A 462 16.94 -20.82 27.33
N ILE A 463 16.45 -21.10 28.54
CA ILE A 463 16.90 -22.26 29.31
C ILE A 463 16.41 -23.57 28.70
N VAL A 464 15.19 -23.63 28.19
CA VAL A 464 14.66 -24.83 27.51
C VAL A 464 15.47 -25.14 26.25
N GLN A 465 15.86 -24.13 25.47
CA GLN A 465 16.74 -24.33 24.30
C GLN A 465 18.10 -24.92 24.72
N GLU A 466 18.68 -24.44 25.82
CA GLU A 466 19.95 -24.96 26.32
C GLU A 466 19.81 -26.39 26.89
N LEU A 467 18.71 -26.69 27.56
CA LEU A 467 18.39 -28.05 28.01
C LEU A 467 18.27 -29.02 26.83
N ALA A 468 17.59 -28.62 25.76
CA ALA A 468 17.45 -29.43 24.57
C ALA A 468 18.82 -29.74 23.94
N LYS A 469 19.69 -28.73 23.80
CA LYS A 469 21.07 -28.90 23.34
C LYS A 469 21.83 -29.93 24.19
N LEU A 470 21.82 -29.75 25.51
CA LEU A 470 22.59 -30.60 26.42
C LEU A 470 22.10 -32.05 26.45
N VAL A 471 20.79 -32.26 26.55
CA VAL A 471 20.20 -33.61 26.72
C VAL A 471 20.30 -34.44 25.44
N THR A 472 20.15 -33.80 24.28
CA THR A 472 20.18 -34.48 22.98
C THR A 472 21.59 -34.55 22.37
N GLY A 473 22.53 -33.75 22.89
CA GLY A 473 23.90 -33.66 22.37
C GLY A 473 24.02 -32.87 21.07
N SER A 474 23.05 -32.00 20.76
CA SER A 474 23.10 -31.13 19.56
C SER A 474 24.30 -30.19 19.58
N GLU A 475 24.92 -29.99 18.41
CA GLU A 475 26.10 -29.12 18.26
C GLU A 475 25.77 -27.64 18.52
N SER A 476 24.60 -27.19 18.07
CA SER A 476 24.11 -25.83 18.26
C SER A 476 22.89 -25.79 19.18
N ARG A 477 22.71 -24.64 19.83
CA ARG A 477 21.49 -24.36 20.60
C ARG A 477 20.32 -24.24 19.62
N PRO A 478 19.25 -25.04 19.76
CA PRO A 478 18.09 -24.92 18.89
C PRO A 478 17.44 -23.55 19.05
N CYS A 479 16.89 -23.04 17.96
CA CYS A 479 16.17 -21.77 17.91
C CYS A 479 14.68 -22.08 17.84
N ILE A 480 13.94 -21.73 18.89
CA ILE A 480 12.48 -21.90 18.94
C ILE A 480 11.86 -20.58 18.53
N PRO A 481 11.14 -20.50 17.39
CA PRO A 481 10.45 -19.28 17.01
C PRO A 481 9.45 -18.84 18.08
N TRP A 482 9.58 -17.59 18.54
CA TRP A 482 8.65 -16.97 19.49
C TRP A 482 7.78 -15.93 18.79
N ILE A 483 6.53 -16.32 18.53
CA ILE A 483 5.55 -15.48 17.86
C ILE A 483 4.77 -14.68 18.91
N VAL A 484 4.92 -13.36 18.89
CA VAL A 484 4.22 -12.43 19.79
C VAL A 484 3.01 -11.86 19.07
N MET A 485 1.81 -12.35 19.42
CA MET A 485 0.58 -11.89 18.79
C MET A 485 0.02 -10.66 19.52
N THR A 486 -0.01 -9.52 18.83
CA THR A 486 -0.41 -8.21 19.36
C THR A 486 -1.78 -7.76 18.83
N SER A 487 -2.27 -6.61 19.29
CA SER A 487 -3.44 -5.90 18.74
C SER A 487 -3.03 -4.54 18.19
N ASP A 488 -3.89 -3.87 17.43
CA ASP A 488 -3.66 -2.48 17.02
C ASP A 488 -3.30 -1.55 18.18
N ALA A 489 -3.83 -1.82 19.38
CA ALA A 489 -3.61 -0.99 20.55
C ALA A 489 -2.37 -1.35 21.39
N THR A 490 -1.74 -2.51 21.11
CA THR A 490 -0.58 -3.00 21.88
C THR A 490 0.67 -3.20 21.02
N ASP A 491 0.55 -3.23 19.69
CA ASP A 491 1.62 -3.62 18.78
C ASP A 491 2.88 -2.75 18.87
N GLU A 492 2.76 -1.45 18.59
CA GLU A 492 3.90 -0.52 18.58
C GLU A 492 4.63 -0.50 19.94
N TYR A 493 3.88 -0.43 21.03
CA TYR A 493 4.43 -0.44 22.38
C TYR A 493 5.11 -1.77 22.75
N THR A 494 4.57 -2.90 22.27
CA THR A 494 5.16 -4.21 22.55
C THR A 494 6.47 -4.37 21.80
N GLN A 495 6.52 -3.99 20.52
CA GLN A 495 7.75 -4.06 19.72
C GLN A 495 8.86 -3.16 20.32
N ALA A 496 8.53 -1.91 20.63
CA ALA A 496 9.46 -0.99 21.29
C ALA A 496 9.97 -1.54 22.64
N TYR A 497 9.09 -2.14 23.45
CA TYR A 497 9.50 -2.73 24.72
C TYR A 497 10.49 -3.90 24.55
N PHE A 498 10.34 -4.73 23.52
CA PHE A 498 11.30 -5.79 23.22
C PHE A 498 12.64 -5.23 22.73
N GLU A 499 12.61 -4.22 21.85
CA GLU A 499 13.82 -3.55 21.35
C GLU A 499 14.60 -2.86 22.48
N ASP A 500 13.91 -2.11 23.34
CA ASP A 500 14.49 -1.39 24.49
C ASP A 500 15.13 -2.33 25.52
N ASN A 501 14.72 -3.60 25.54
CA ASN A 501 15.24 -4.63 26.44
C ASN A 501 16.09 -5.68 25.72
N GLU A 502 16.59 -5.37 24.52
CA GLU A 502 17.49 -6.23 23.73
C GLU A 502 16.94 -7.67 23.58
N PHE A 503 15.62 -7.78 23.33
CA PHE A 503 14.90 -9.04 23.21
C PHE A 503 15.12 -10.00 24.39
N PHE A 504 15.46 -9.47 25.56
CA PHE A 504 15.73 -10.22 26.80
C PHE A 504 16.83 -11.29 26.64
N GLY A 505 17.79 -11.07 25.75
CA GLY A 505 18.89 -12.00 25.45
C GLY A 505 18.57 -13.07 24.41
N LEU A 506 17.35 -13.06 23.84
CA LEU A 506 17.02 -13.84 22.65
C LEU A 506 17.63 -13.18 21.40
N ASP A 507 18.05 -13.98 20.43
CA ASP A 507 18.28 -13.53 19.05
C ASP A 507 17.01 -12.86 18.50
N SER A 508 17.12 -11.61 18.04
CA SER A 508 16.00 -10.85 17.49
C SER A 508 15.36 -11.52 16.28
N ALA A 509 16.11 -12.32 15.52
CA ALA A 509 15.58 -13.09 14.38
C ALA A 509 14.61 -14.21 14.79
N GLN A 510 14.65 -14.65 16.06
CA GLN A 510 13.75 -15.68 16.59
C GLN A 510 12.41 -15.11 17.09
N VAL A 511 12.30 -13.80 17.30
CA VAL A 511 11.08 -13.16 17.83
C VAL A 511 10.28 -12.51 16.71
N TRP A 512 9.07 -12.99 16.46
CA TRP A 512 8.23 -12.52 15.34
C TRP A 512 6.96 -11.87 15.87
N PHE A 513 6.69 -10.65 15.43
CA PHE A 513 5.46 -9.94 15.80
C PHE A 513 4.37 -10.19 14.76
N VAL A 514 3.17 -10.52 15.24
CA VAL A 514 2.01 -10.78 14.41
C VAL A 514 0.85 -9.98 14.95
N LYS A 515 0.29 -9.10 14.13
CA LYS A 515 -0.88 -8.32 14.54
C LYS A 515 -2.15 -9.12 14.29
N GLN A 516 -2.96 -9.33 15.31
CA GLN A 516 -4.29 -9.92 15.10
C GLN A 516 -5.23 -8.89 14.43
N ASP A 517 -6.30 -9.39 13.83
CA ASP A 517 -7.33 -8.55 13.23
C ASP A 517 -8.23 -7.87 14.27
N SER A 518 -8.78 -6.73 13.86
CA SER A 518 -9.70 -5.92 14.66
C SER A 518 -11.09 -5.94 14.02
N MET A 519 -12.11 -6.20 14.85
CA MET A 519 -13.50 -6.21 14.45
C MET A 519 -14.24 -4.94 14.87
N PRO A 520 -15.12 -4.40 14.02
CA PRO A 520 -16.03 -3.32 14.41
C PRO A 520 -16.94 -3.76 15.56
N CYS A 521 -17.02 -2.92 16.59
CA CYS A 521 -18.02 -3.06 17.63
C CYS A 521 -19.38 -2.67 17.06
N ILE A 522 -20.43 -3.40 17.46
CA ILE A 522 -21.79 -3.14 17.00
C ILE A 522 -22.70 -2.76 18.16
N ASP A 523 -23.77 -2.02 17.86
CA ASP A 523 -24.83 -1.68 18.80
C ASP A 523 -25.56 -2.96 19.23
N LEU A 524 -25.83 -3.05 20.53
CA LEU A 524 -26.60 -4.16 21.10
C LEU A 524 -28.05 -4.11 20.63
N ASP A 525 -28.61 -2.90 20.48
CA ASP A 525 -29.97 -2.72 19.99
C ASP A 525 -29.99 -2.80 18.46
N MET A 526 -30.96 -3.52 17.91
CA MET A 526 -31.21 -3.51 16.47
C MET A 526 -32.06 -2.30 16.09
N ILE A 527 -31.63 -1.57 15.06
CA ILE A 527 -32.43 -0.51 14.45
C ILE A 527 -32.81 -0.98 13.05
N GLU A 528 -34.11 -1.08 12.77
CA GLU A 528 -34.64 -1.62 11.50
C GLU A 528 -34.11 -3.03 11.21
N ASP A 529 -34.13 -3.91 12.22
CA ASP A 529 -33.68 -5.30 12.17
C ASP A 529 -32.20 -5.48 11.78
N ARG A 530 -31.35 -4.48 12.07
CA ARG A 530 -29.91 -4.54 11.82
C ARG A 530 -29.10 -3.98 12.98
N HIS A 531 -27.97 -4.63 13.25
CA HIS A 531 -26.94 -4.08 14.13
C HIS A 531 -26.17 -2.96 13.42
N ARG A 532 -25.90 -1.85 14.12
CA ARG A 532 -25.11 -0.73 13.58
C ARG A 532 -23.70 -0.75 14.14
N ILE A 533 -22.70 -0.46 13.33
CA ILE A 533 -21.34 -0.24 13.80
C ILE A 533 -21.30 0.99 14.72
N LEU A 534 -20.66 0.86 15.88
CA LEU A 534 -20.44 1.97 16.80
C LEU A 534 -19.25 2.81 16.35
N LEU A 535 -19.36 4.12 16.55
CA LEU A 535 -18.29 5.09 16.30
C LEU A 535 -17.72 5.56 17.64
N GLU A 536 -16.41 5.43 17.87
CA GLU A 536 -15.73 5.95 19.06
C GLU A 536 -15.70 7.49 19.03
N THR A 537 -15.46 8.05 17.85
CA THR A 537 -15.60 9.47 17.52
C THR A 537 -16.27 9.58 16.15
N PRO A 538 -16.72 10.75 15.69
CA PRO A 538 -17.34 10.88 14.37
C PRO A 538 -16.45 10.36 13.22
N TRP A 539 -15.14 10.26 13.44
CA TRP A 539 -14.15 9.86 12.44
C TRP A 539 -13.34 8.63 12.83
N LYS A 540 -13.78 7.89 13.85
CA LYS A 540 -13.10 6.69 14.33
C LYS A 540 -14.11 5.59 14.63
N VAL A 541 -13.97 4.45 13.97
CA VAL A 541 -14.80 3.28 14.24
C VAL A 541 -14.41 2.71 15.60
N ALA A 542 -15.38 2.39 16.45
CA ALA A 542 -15.10 1.66 17.66
C ALA A 542 -14.74 0.21 17.27
N GLN A 543 -13.48 -0.17 17.45
CA GLN A 543 -12.99 -1.51 17.13
C GLN A 543 -12.49 -2.22 18.38
N ALA A 544 -12.52 -3.55 18.34
CA ALA A 544 -11.92 -4.41 19.35
C ALA A 544 -11.21 -5.58 18.67
N PRO A 545 -10.21 -6.20 19.32
CA PRO A 545 -9.60 -7.43 18.81
C PRO A 545 -10.65 -8.51 18.50
N GLY A 546 -10.46 -9.25 17.41
CA GLY A 546 -11.37 -10.32 16.95
C GLY A 546 -11.37 -11.60 17.79
N GLY A 547 -10.90 -11.54 19.04
CA GLY A 547 -10.74 -12.68 19.95
C GLY A 547 -9.49 -13.54 19.69
N ASN A 548 -9.11 -14.37 20.65
CA ASN A 548 -7.91 -15.21 20.56
C ASN A 548 -7.99 -16.30 19.47
N GLY A 549 -9.19 -16.65 19.01
CA GLY A 549 -9.40 -17.53 17.86
C GLY A 549 -9.04 -16.91 16.51
N GLY A 550 -8.86 -15.57 16.45
CA GLY A 550 -8.32 -14.88 15.27
C GLY A 550 -6.86 -15.18 14.98
N LEU A 551 -6.19 -15.91 15.87
CA LEU A 551 -4.83 -16.41 15.71
C LEU A 551 -4.58 -17.08 14.36
N PHE A 552 -5.41 -18.06 13.99
CA PHE A 552 -5.16 -18.90 12.81
C PHE A 552 -5.21 -18.07 11.52
N THR A 553 -6.19 -17.19 11.41
CA THR A 553 -6.33 -16.27 10.27
C THR A 553 -5.21 -15.24 10.23
N ALA A 554 -4.81 -14.69 11.38
CA ALA A 554 -3.73 -13.71 11.47
C ALA A 554 -2.37 -14.30 11.05
N LEU A 555 -2.04 -15.50 11.53
CA LEU A 555 -0.80 -16.20 11.16
C LEU A 555 -0.77 -16.56 9.67
N ASN A 556 -1.89 -17.05 9.14
CA ASN A 556 -1.99 -17.40 7.71
C ASN A 556 -1.86 -16.17 6.81
N ALA A 557 -2.59 -15.09 7.13
CA ALA A 557 -2.59 -13.86 6.35
C ALA A 557 -1.21 -13.16 6.31
N GLN A 558 -0.41 -13.32 7.35
CA GLN A 558 0.94 -12.76 7.46
C GLN A 558 2.05 -13.74 7.04
N GLY A 559 1.69 -14.90 6.46
CA GLY A 559 2.66 -15.88 5.93
C GLY A 559 3.46 -16.64 7.00
N ILE A 560 3.06 -16.54 8.27
CA ILE A 560 3.80 -17.15 9.39
C ILE A 560 3.68 -18.67 9.37
N ILE A 561 2.52 -19.21 8.97
CA ILE A 561 2.32 -20.66 8.86
C ILE A 561 3.26 -21.26 7.80
N ASP A 562 3.41 -20.60 6.65
CA ASP A 562 4.28 -21.08 5.59
C ASP A 562 5.76 -20.96 6.00
N ARG A 563 6.14 -19.88 6.69
CA ARG A 563 7.49 -19.74 7.28
C ARG A 563 7.80 -20.84 8.30
N LEU A 564 6.88 -21.15 9.21
CA LEU A 564 7.05 -22.25 10.16
C LEU A 564 7.23 -23.59 9.46
N ALA A 565 6.52 -23.82 8.36
CA ALA A 565 6.67 -25.04 7.56
C ALA A 565 8.05 -25.10 6.88
N GLU A 566 8.56 -23.99 6.39
CA GLU A 566 9.91 -23.87 5.81
C GLU A 566 11.01 -24.12 6.86
N GLU A 567 10.77 -23.72 8.11
CA GLU A 567 11.66 -23.97 9.25
C GLU A 567 11.53 -25.40 9.83
N GLY A 568 10.61 -26.22 9.30
CA GLY A 568 10.46 -27.62 9.72
C GLY A 568 9.63 -27.83 11.00
N VAL A 569 8.86 -26.83 11.41
CA VAL A 569 8.03 -26.89 12.62
C VAL A 569 6.81 -27.78 12.40
N ASP A 570 6.57 -28.70 13.34
CA ASP A 570 5.39 -29.55 13.35
C ASP A 570 4.35 -29.10 14.37
N TYR A 571 4.80 -28.57 15.51
CA TYR A 571 3.93 -28.23 16.64
C TYR A 571 4.14 -26.80 17.12
N VAL A 572 3.04 -26.12 17.43
CA VAL A 572 3.05 -24.75 17.95
C VAL A 572 2.33 -24.70 19.28
N GLN A 573 3.04 -24.38 20.36
CA GLN A 573 2.42 -24.13 21.66
C GLN A 573 1.84 -22.71 21.67
N VAL A 574 0.57 -22.56 22.02
CA VAL A 574 -0.12 -21.27 22.15
C VAL A 574 -0.50 -21.05 23.60
N TYR A 575 -0.14 -19.90 24.16
CA TYR A 575 -0.48 -19.55 25.54
C TYR A 575 -0.83 -18.07 25.74
N ALA A 576 -1.58 -17.76 26.79
CA ALA A 576 -1.91 -16.39 27.17
C ALA A 576 -0.75 -15.72 27.95
N VAL A 577 -0.44 -14.46 27.62
CA VAL A 577 0.66 -13.70 28.24
C VAL A 577 0.51 -13.53 29.76
N ASP A 578 -0.71 -13.66 30.29
CA ASP A 578 -1.05 -13.28 31.66
C ASP A 578 -0.82 -14.37 32.70
N ASN A 579 -0.49 -15.59 32.28
CA ASN A 579 -0.15 -16.66 33.19
C ASN A 579 1.32 -16.53 33.61
N ALA A 580 1.55 -16.05 34.83
CA ALA A 580 2.88 -15.83 35.36
C ALA A 580 3.69 -17.14 35.55
N LEU A 581 3.01 -18.28 35.72
CA LEU A 581 3.64 -19.60 35.88
C LEU A 581 3.68 -20.43 34.59
N VAL A 582 3.33 -19.84 33.43
CA VAL A 582 3.27 -20.59 32.17
C VAL A 582 4.59 -21.29 31.86
N ARG A 583 4.51 -22.59 31.56
CA ARG A 583 5.65 -23.35 31.02
C ARG A 583 5.82 -23.13 29.52
N VAL A 584 6.72 -22.21 29.18
CA VAL A 584 7.02 -21.84 27.78
C VAL A 584 7.89 -22.93 27.17
N ALA A 585 7.51 -23.37 25.97
CA ALA A 585 8.10 -24.50 25.25
C ALA A 585 8.17 -25.78 26.09
N ASP A 586 7.09 -26.13 26.80
CA ASP A 586 7.11 -27.25 27.74
C ASP A 586 7.41 -28.61 27.06
N PRO A 587 8.57 -29.24 27.33
CA PRO A 587 8.93 -30.52 26.73
C PRO A 587 7.95 -31.63 27.08
N VAL A 588 7.44 -31.69 28.32
CA VAL A 588 6.49 -32.75 28.73
C VAL A 588 5.23 -32.67 27.87
N PHE A 589 4.74 -31.45 27.61
CA PHE A 589 3.53 -31.25 26.84
C PHE A 589 3.73 -31.55 25.35
N PHE A 590 4.86 -31.16 24.76
CA PHE A 590 5.19 -31.54 23.38
C PHE A 590 5.35 -33.04 23.23
N GLY A 591 6.12 -33.69 24.11
CA GLY A 591 6.34 -35.13 24.08
C GLY A 591 5.04 -35.91 24.21
N TYR A 592 4.18 -35.55 25.17
CA TYR A 592 2.86 -36.18 25.33
C TYR A 592 1.96 -35.99 24.10
N THR A 593 1.90 -34.77 23.55
CA THR A 593 1.07 -34.48 22.37
C THR A 593 1.55 -35.28 21.15
N ASN A 594 2.87 -35.35 20.95
CA ASN A 594 3.50 -36.11 19.87
C ASN A 594 3.33 -37.63 20.05
N GLU A 595 3.52 -38.17 21.25
CA GLU A 595 3.30 -39.59 21.56
C GLU A 595 1.88 -40.02 21.22
N ARG A 596 0.88 -39.16 21.50
CA ARG A 596 -0.52 -39.40 21.15
C ARG A 596 -0.83 -39.23 19.67
N GLY A 597 0.09 -38.68 18.87
CA GLY A 597 -0.15 -38.31 17.48
C GLY A 597 -1.31 -37.31 17.34
N ALA A 598 -1.49 -36.45 18.35
CA ALA A 598 -2.59 -35.51 18.45
C ALA A 598 -2.32 -34.26 17.60
N ASP A 599 -3.38 -33.70 17.03
CA ASP A 599 -3.35 -32.41 16.33
C ASP A 599 -3.57 -31.24 17.30
N ILE A 600 -4.19 -31.52 18.45
CA ILE A 600 -4.40 -30.53 19.52
C ILE A 600 -3.96 -31.13 20.85
N GLY A 601 -2.99 -30.50 21.52
CA GLY A 601 -2.73 -30.69 22.94
C GLY A 601 -3.50 -29.64 23.74
N VAL A 602 -4.10 -30.02 24.88
CA VAL A 602 -4.83 -29.10 25.78
C VAL A 602 -4.36 -29.31 27.20
N LYS A 603 -3.77 -28.28 27.82
CA LYS A 603 -3.48 -28.29 29.25
C LYS A 603 -4.69 -27.83 30.05
N VAL A 604 -4.93 -28.55 31.14
CA VAL A 604 -5.99 -28.26 32.10
C VAL A 604 -5.47 -28.31 33.52
N VAL A 605 -6.14 -27.61 34.43
CA VAL A 605 -5.96 -27.77 35.87
C VAL A 605 -7.26 -28.27 36.47
N THR A 606 -7.20 -28.84 37.66
CA THR A 606 -8.41 -29.20 38.39
C THR A 606 -9.20 -27.95 38.79
N LYS A 607 -10.48 -27.91 38.40
CA LYS A 607 -11.47 -26.98 38.92
C LYS A 607 -11.83 -27.39 40.35
N THR A 608 -11.63 -26.48 41.31
CA THR A 608 -11.75 -26.82 42.75
C THR A 608 -13.10 -26.43 43.36
N SER A 609 -13.82 -25.52 42.72
CA SER A 609 -15.14 -25.06 43.18
C SER A 609 -16.12 -24.95 42.00
N PRO A 610 -17.41 -25.33 42.16
CA PRO A 610 -18.45 -25.13 41.15
C PRO A 610 -18.50 -23.71 40.58
N ASP A 611 -18.28 -22.71 41.43
CA ASP A 611 -18.39 -21.28 41.13
C ASP A 611 -17.09 -20.66 40.62
N GLU A 612 -16.02 -21.44 40.47
CA GLU A 612 -14.79 -20.97 39.86
C GLU A 612 -15.07 -20.50 38.42
N ALA A 613 -14.71 -19.24 38.11
CA ALA A 613 -14.97 -18.58 36.83
C ALA A 613 -13.97 -19.01 35.74
N VAL A 614 -13.96 -20.30 35.43
CA VAL A 614 -13.13 -20.93 34.41
C VAL A 614 -13.97 -21.77 33.47
N GLY A 615 -13.60 -21.74 32.18
CA GLY A 615 -14.17 -22.64 31.18
C GLY A 615 -13.71 -24.08 31.45
N VAL A 616 -14.58 -25.05 31.22
CA VAL A 616 -14.28 -26.48 31.42
C VAL A 616 -14.30 -27.21 30.09
N VAL A 617 -13.27 -28.02 29.84
CA VAL A 617 -13.22 -28.89 28.66
C VAL A 617 -14.23 -30.01 28.84
N CYS A 618 -15.02 -30.26 27.80
CA CYS A 618 -16.01 -31.34 27.75
C CYS A 618 -16.14 -31.92 26.35
N ILE A 619 -16.82 -33.06 26.25
CA ILE A 619 -17.25 -33.63 24.98
C ILE A 619 -18.66 -33.12 24.69
N ASN A 620 -18.88 -32.68 23.45
CA ASN A 620 -20.17 -32.23 22.94
C ASN A 620 -20.66 -33.19 21.85
N HIS A 621 -21.93 -33.55 21.93
CA HIS A 621 -22.62 -34.37 20.95
C HIS A 621 -23.48 -33.48 20.03
N GLU A 622 -23.12 -33.42 18.76
CA GLU A 622 -23.82 -32.62 17.75
C GLU A 622 -24.34 -33.49 16.62
N MET A 623 -25.64 -33.34 16.30
CA MET A 623 -26.24 -34.04 15.17
C MET A 623 -25.88 -33.29 13.89
N VAL A 624 -25.04 -33.91 13.05
CA VAL A 624 -24.62 -33.34 11.77
C VAL A 624 -25.13 -34.20 10.62
N GLU A 625 -25.42 -33.57 9.48
CA GLU A 625 -25.83 -34.28 8.27
C GLU A 625 -24.66 -35.16 7.77
N GLU A 626 -24.98 -36.38 7.32
CA GLU A 626 -23.99 -37.31 6.79
C GLU A 626 -23.45 -36.82 5.43
N GLU A 627 -22.16 -36.45 5.38
CA GLU A 627 -21.47 -36.04 4.16
C GLU A 627 -21.49 -37.17 3.12
N GLY A 628 -22.04 -36.91 1.93
CA GLY A 628 -22.15 -37.89 0.85
C GLY A 628 -23.57 -38.43 0.58
N SER A 629 -24.58 -37.97 1.31
CA SER A 629 -26.00 -38.29 1.11
C SER A 629 -26.65 -37.68 -0.17
N VAL A 630 -25.85 -37.40 -1.21
CA VAL A 630 -26.28 -36.71 -2.45
C VAL A 630 -27.23 -37.56 -3.32
N TYR A 631 -27.39 -38.86 -3.01
CA TYR A 631 -28.24 -39.79 -3.78
C TYR A 631 -29.40 -40.42 -2.98
N SER A 632 -29.74 -39.88 -1.80
CA SER A 632 -30.84 -40.36 -0.96
C SER A 632 -31.81 -39.21 -0.68
N ASP A 633 -33.11 -39.41 -0.97
CA ASP A 633 -34.18 -38.47 -0.56
C ASP A 633 -34.37 -38.40 0.97
N THR A 634 -33.55 -39.14 1.73
CA THR A 634 -33.52 -39.14 3.20
C THR A 634 -32.20 -38.53 3.66
N VAL A 635 -32.27 -37.38 4.34
CA VAL A 635 -31.14 -36.78 5.05
C VAL A 635 -30.89 -37.60 6.31
N ASN A 636 -29.75 -38.29 6.37
CA ASN A 636 -29.31 -38.98 7.57
C ASN A 636 -28.52 -38.02 8.45
N TYR A 637 -28.74 -38.10 9.76
CA TYR A 637 -27.97 -37.38 10.76
C TYR A 637 -27.12 -38.37 11.55
N ILE A 638 -25.86 -38.02 11.76
CA ILE A 638 -24.93 -38.75 12.62
C ILE A 638 -24.65 -37.92 13.87
N ASP A 639 -24.52 -38.60 15.01
CA ASP A 639 -24.02 -37.97 16.23
C ASP A 639 -22.50 -37.81 16.14
N LYS A 640 -22.03 -36.57 16.07
CA LYS A 640 -20.62 -36.22 16.02
C LYS A 640 -20.16 -35.71 17.38
N ALA A 641 -19.50 -36.59 18.12
CA ALA A 641 -18.83 -36.24 19.37
C ALA A 641 -17.52 -35.49 19.09
N HIS A 642 -17.31 -34.36 19.76
CA HIS A 642 -16.09 -33.57 19.65
C HIS A 642 -15.77 -32.84 20.94
N TYR A 643 -14.51 -32.49 21.17
CA TYR A 643 -14.11 -31.66 22.30
C TYR A 643 -14.60 -30.23 22.13
N SER A 644 -14.97 -29.60 23.24
CA SER A 644 -15.37 -28.20 23.33
C SER A 644 -15.03 -27.65 24.71
N VAL A 645 -15.14 -26.33 24.87
CA VAL A 645 -15.03 -25.68 26.19
C VAL A 645 -16.37 -25.04 26.52
N LEU A 646 -16.91 -25.40 27.69
CA LEU A 646 -18.07 -24.73 28.26
C LEU A 646 -17.59 -23.56 29.11
N GLU A 647 -17.84 -22.35 28.63
CA GLU A 647 -17.54 -21.14 29.38
C GLU A 647 -18.35 -21.08 30.68
N TYR A 648 -17.77 -20.45 31.71
CA TYR A 648 -18.37 -20.40 33.06
C TYR A 648 -19.74 -19.69 33.08
N SER A 649 -19.98 -18.80 32.12
CA SER A 649 -21.24 -18.09 31.91
C SER A 649 -22.30 -18.94 31.19
N GLN A 650 -21.89 -20.00 30.49
CA GLN A 650 -22.75 -20.86 29.69
C GLN A 650 -23.06 -22.19 30.38
N ILE A 651 -22.20 -22.65 31.28
CA ILE A 651 -22.40 -23.88 32.05
C ILE A 651 -23.58 -23.73 33.04
N SER A 652 -24.50 -24.68 32.99
CA SER A 652 -25.68 -24.71 33.85
C SER A 652 -25.35 -25.06 35.30
N ASN A 653 -26.24 -24.71 36.24
CA ASN A 653 -26.04 -25.03 37.65
C ASN A 653 -25.99 -26.54 37.93
N SER A 654 -26.72 -27.35 37.16
CA SER A 654 -26.69 -28.83 37.26
C SER A 654 -25.30 -29.37 36.91
N LEU A 655 -24.72 -28.94 35.78
CA LEU A 655 -23.39 -29.39 35.36
C LEU A 655 -22.28 -28.83 36.27
N LYS A 656 -22.41 -27.58 36.73
CA LYS A 656 -21.46 -26.96 37.69
C LYS A 656 -21.28 -27.79 38.97
N HIS A 657 -22.36 -28.35 39.49
CA HIS A 657 -22.38 -29.09 40.76
C HIS A 657 -22.36 -30.61 40.56
N ALA A 658 -22.29 -31.09 39.31
CA ALA A 658 -22.18 -32.51 39.02
C ALA A 658 -20.89 -33.06 39.62
N THR A 659 -21.01 -34.12 40.43
CA THR A 659 -19.88 -34.77 41.09
C THR A 659 -19.82 -36.25 40.72
N GLU A 660 -18.64 -36.81 40.87
CA GLU A 660 -18.38 -38.25 40.75
C GLU A 660 -17.54 -38.72 41.94
N ASP A 661 -17.77 -39.97 42.36
CA ASP A 661 -16.97 -40.59 43.42
C ASP A 661 -15.76 -41.28 42.77
N THR A 662 -14.56 -40.84 43.14
CA THR A 662 -13.28 -41.38 42.65
C THR A 662 -12.53 -42.11 43.78
N ILE A 663 -11.40 -42.76 43.46
CA ILE A 663 -10.52 -43.37 44.48
C ILE A 663 -10.00 -42.31 45.47
N GLU A 664 -9.83 -41.07 45.02
CA GLU A 664 -9.35 -39.94 45.82
C GLU A 664 -10.49 -39.20 46.57
N GLY A 665 -11.72 -39.67 46.43
CA GLY A 665 -12.91 -39.08 47.04
C GLY A 665 -13.84 -38.43 46.01
N ARG A 666 -14.80 -37.65 46.51
CA ARG A 666 -15.80 -36.98 45.66
C ARG A 666 -15.18 -35.78 44.95
N GLN A 667 -15.22 -35.78 43.62
CA GLN A 667 -14.68 -34.71 42.78
C GLN A 667 -15.77 -34.14 41.86
N LEU A 668 -15.53 -32.96 41.29
CA LEU A 668 -16.39 -32.42 40.24
C LEU A 668 -16.26 -33.26 38.96
N LYS A 669 -17.39 -33.58 38.34
CA LYS A 669 -17.42 -34.33 37.08
C LYS A 669 -16.82 -33.52 35.94
N PHE A 670 -17.16 -32.22 35.87
CA PHE A 670 -16.57 -31.26 34.93
C PHE A 670 -15.42 -30.50 35.59
N ARG A 671 -14.30 -31.20 35.83
CA ARG A 671 -13.13 -30.64 36.52
C ARG A 671 -12.02 -30.09 35.62
N ALA A 672 -12.01 -30.43 34.34
CA ALA A 672 -10.93 -30.08 33.42
C ALA A 672 -10.95 -28.58 33.05
N ALA A 673 -10.43 -27.71 33.92
CA ALA A 673 -10.43 -26.26 33.70
C ALA A 673 -9.41 -25.88 32.63
N HIS A 674 -9.86 -25.26 31.55
CA HIS A 674 -9.01 -24.79 30.47
C HIS A 674 -8.19 -23.57 30.91
N ILE A 675 -6.87 -23.66 30.81
CA ILE A 675 -5.95 -22.58 31.22
C ILE A 675 -5.38 -21.77 30.05
N CYS A 676 -5.97 -21.90 28.85
CA CYS A 676 -5.48 -21.25 27.64
C CYS A 676 -4.00 -21.58 27.33
N VAL A 677 -3.60 -22.84 27.52
CA VAL A 677 -2.32 -23.38 27.07
C VAL A 677 -2.61 -24.60 26.20
N ASN A 678 -2.30 -24.49 24.91
CA ASN A 678 -2.61 -25.51 23.91
C ASN A 678 -1.37 -25.77 23.05
N ILE A 679 -1.32 -26.92 22.39
CA ILE A 679 -0.42 -27.18 21.26
C ILE A 679 -1.30 -27.45 20.04
N PHE A 680 -0.91 -26.94 18.88
CA PHE A 680 -1.56 -27.24 17.61
C PHE A 680 -0.54 -27.83 16.63
N SER A 681 -0.92 -28.84 15.87
CA SER A 681 -0.14 -29.26 14.70
C SER A 681 -0.18 -28.18 13.63
N LEU A 682 0.93 -28.00 12.91
CA LEU A 682 1.02 -26.99 11.87
C LEU A 682 0.04 -27.26 10.72
N SER A 683 -0.23 -28.53 10.42
CA SER A 683 -1.22 -28.97 9.43
C SER A 683 -2.64 -28.50 9.79
N LEU A 684 -3.04 -28.64 11.06
CA LEU A 684 -4.32 -28.14 11.57
C LEU A 684 -4.37 -26.62 11.53
N MET A 685 -3.32 -25.92 11.97
CA MET A 685 -3.29 -24.45 11.93
C MET A 685 -3.44 -23.94 10.50
N LYS A 686 -2.78 -24.57 9.52
CA LYS A 686 -2.93 -24.24 8.09
C LYS A 686 -4.35 -24.44 7.60
N MET A 687 -5.01 -25.51 8.04
CA MET A 687 -6.42 -25.77 7.72
C MET A 687 -7.35 -24.70 8.31
N LEU A 688 -7.15 -24.33 9.57
CA LEU A 688 -7.97 -23.34 10.29
C LEU A 688 -7.73 -21.90 9.81
N GLY A 689 -6.56 -21.61 9.24
CA GLY A 689 -6.23 -20.31 8.67
C GLY A 689 -6.95 -20.00 7.35
N LEU A 690 -7.61 -20.98 6.73
CA LEU A 690 -8.34 -20.80 5.48
C LEU A 690 -9.71 -20.13 5.73
N PRO A 691 -10.15 -19.16 4.90
CA PRO A 691 -11.42 -18.45 5.11
C PRO A 691 -12.66 -19.35 5.24
N LYS A 692 -12.65 -20.52 4.59
CA LYS A 692 -13.75 -21.50 4.66
C LYS A 692 -13.88 -22.21 6.01
N ASN A 693 -12.80 -22.24 6.79
CA ASN A 693 -12.72 -22.93 8.08
C ASN A 693 -12.56 -21.91 9.23
N GLU A 694 -12.80 -20.63 8.94
CA GLU A 694 -12.73 -19.57 9.94
C GLU A 694 -13.69 -19.88 11.09
N LEU A 695 -13.19 -19.67 12.31
CA LEU A 695 -13.95 -19.93 13.52
C LEU A 695 -15.17 -19.01 13.63
N GLN A 696 -16.21 -19.51 14.28
CA GLN A 696 -17.46 -18.80 14.52
C GLN A 696 -17.23 -17.58 15.43
N PHE A 697 -17.93 -16.49 15.15
CA PHE A 697 -17.94 -15.32 16.03
C PHE A 697 -18.95 -15.47 17.16
N HIS A 698 -18.53 -15.13 18.37
CA HIS A 698 -19.35 -15.05 19.56
C HIS A 698 -19.63 -13.59 19.94
N PRO A 699 -20.88 -13.25 20.29
CA PRO A 699 -21.21 -11.91 20.74
C PRO A 699 -20.82 -11.73 22.22
N VAL A 700 -19.99 -10.74 22.52
CA VAL A 700 -19.61 -10.37 23.88
C VAL A 700 -20.13 -8.97 24.21
N SER A 701 -21.19 -8.90 25.02
CA SER A 701 -21.79 -7.63 25.46
C SER A 701 -20.85 -6.83 26.37
N LYS A 702 -20.64 -5.55 26.05
CA LYS A 702 -19.76 -4.63 26.76
C LYS A 702 -20.35 -3.23 26.87
N LYS A 703 -19.83 -2.46 27.82
CA LYS A 703 -20.01 -1.00 27.91
C LYS A 703 -19.01 -0.37 26.95
N ILE A 704 -19.49 0.12 25.81
CA ILE A 704 -18.67 0.68 24.74
C ILE A 704 -19.00 2.17 24.64
N LYS A 705 -18.03 2.99 25.06
CA LYS A 705 -18.04 4.44 24.86
C LYS A 705 -18.09 4.72 23.36
N HIS A 706 -19.05 5.54 22.93
CA HIS A 706 -19.27 5.84 21.51
C HIS A 706 -19.87 7.24 21.35
N VAL A 707 -20.00 7.70 20.11
CA VAL A 707 -20.74 8.91 19.75
C VAL A 707 -21.97 8.58 18.94
N LYS A 708 -23.01 9.40 19.09
CA LYS A 708 -24.23 9.33 18.27
C LYS A 708 -24.58 10.71 17.74
N GLN A 709 -25.05 10.78 16.50
CA GLN A 709 -25.55 12.01 15.94
C GLN A 709 -26.96 12.32 16.48
N GLN A 710 -27.13 13.52 17.03
CA GLN A 710 -28.43 14.09 17.41
C GLN A 710 -28.64 15.39 16.64
N GLY A 711 -29.44 15.35 15.57
CA GLY A 711 -29.59 16.48 14.66
C GLY A 711 -28.30 16.79 13.91
N LYS A 712 -27.71 17.97 14.14
CA LYS A 712 -26.42 18.38 13.55
C LYS A 712 -25.22 18.18 14.49
N GLU A 713 -25.46 17.79 15.74
CA GLU A 713 -24.42 17.67 16.76
C GLU A 713 -24.08 16.20 17.04
N TRP A 714 -22.83 15.98 17.44
CA TRP A 714 -22.34 14.69 17.88
C TRP A 714 -22.30 14.67 19.40
N VAL A 715 -23.02 13.74 20.01
CA VAL A 715 -23.10 13.59 21.47
C VAL A 715 -22.31 12.36 21.88
N GLU A 716 -21.42 12.53 22.85
CA GLU A 716 -20.70 11.44 23.48
C GLU A 716 -21.64 10.65 24.41
N VAL A 717 -21.59 9.32 24.31
CA VAL A 717 -22.39 8.40 25.11
C VAL A 717 -21.45 7.55 25.96
N ILE A 718 -21.55 7.71 27.27
CA ILE A 718 -20.86 6.90 28.27
C ILE A 718 -21.90 5.98 28.92
N PRO A 719 -21.91 4.68 28.60
CA PRO A 719 -23.00 3.79 28.97
C PRO A 719 -22.85 3.23 30.40
N GLU A 720 -23.93 3.27 31.18
CA GLU A 720 -23.98 2.68 32.54
C GLU A 720 -24.19 1.16 32.53
N ARG A 721 -24.81 0.63 31.48
CA ARG A 721 -25.08 -0.81 31.22
C ARG A 721 -24.50 -1.23 29.88
N PRO A 722 -24.27 -2.53 29.60
CA PRO A 722 -23.83 -2.97 28.28
C PRO A 722 -24.74 -2.43 27.17
N ASN A 723 -24.14 -1.81 26.15
CA ASN A 723 -24.81 -1.14 25.03
C ASN A 723 -24.26 -1.56 23.67
N GLY A 724 -23.16 -2.31 23.64
CA GLY A 724 -22.54 -2.76 22.41
C GLY A 724 -21.99 -4.17 22.55
N VAL A 725 -21.72 -4.78 21.41
CA VAL A 725 -21.24 -6.14 21.27
C VAL A 725 -19.86 -6.11 20.61
N LYS A 726 -18.92 -6.82 21.23
CA LYS A 726 -17.64 -7.20 20.61
C LYS A 726 -17.81 -8.55 19.93
N LEU A 727 -17.23 -8.69 18.75
CA LEU A 727 -17.28 -9.91 17.96
C LEU A 727 -15.96 -10.65 18.16
N GLU A 728 -15.98 -11.74 18.94
CA GLU A 728 -14.77 -12.47 19.33
C GLU A 728 -14.85 -13.92 18.86
N ARG A 729 -13.76 -14.46 18.31
CA ARG A 729 -13.58 -15.90 18.09
C ARG A 729 -12.80 -16.48 19.27
N PHE A 730 -13.13 -17.70 19.66
CA PHE A 730 -12.41 -18.39 20.72
C PHE A 730 -11.52 -19.50 20.19
N ILE A 731 -10.29 -19.56 20.68
CA ILE A 731 -9.28 -20.53 20.21
C ILE A 731 -9.75 -21.97 20.43
N PHE A 732 -10.52 -22.25 21.47
CA PHE A 732 -11.03 -23.58 21.78
C PHE A 732 -12.17 -24.04 20.85
N ASP A 733 -12.78 -23.15 20.06
CA ASP A 733 -13.74 -23.56 19.03
C ASP A 733 -13.07 -24.36 17.90
N SER A 734 -11.73 -24.33 17.83
CA SER A 734 -10.96 -25.18 16.93
C SER A 734 -11.09 -26.68 17.27
N PHE A 735 -11.45 -27.04 18.50
CA PHE A 735 -11.47 -28.43 18.96
C PHE A 735 -12.47 -29.30 18.19
N LYS A 736 -13.55 -28.70 17.66
CA LYS A 736 -14.57 -29.39 16.85
C LYS A 736 -14.09 -29.86 15.47
N PHE A 737 -12.92 -29.40 15.04
CA PHE A 737 -12.31 -29.78 13.77
C PHE A 737 -11.42 -31.02 13.87
N CYS A 738 -11.28 -31.59 15.07
CA CYS A 738 -10.50 -32.79 15.31
C CYS A 738 -11.39 -33.92 15.82
N ASP A 739 -11.08 -35.15 15.40
CA ASP A 739 -11.62 -36.34 16.03
C ASP A 739 -11.15 -36.42 17.49
N LEU A 740 -11.93 -37.06 18.36
CA LEU A 740 -11.61 -37.15 19.80
C LEU A 740 -10.20 -37.70 20.08
N HIS A 741 -9.76 -38.71 19.31
CA HIS A 741 -8.44 -39.32 19.50
C HIS A 741 -7.28 -38.41 19.05
N LYS A 742 -7.57 -37.32 18.32
CA LYS A 742 -6.61 -36.30 17.88
C LYS A 742 -6.49 -35.12 18.85
N VAL A 743 -7.19 -35.18 19.98
CA VAL A 743 -7.08 -34.17 21.04
C VAL A 743 -6.51 -34.84 22.30
N ALA A 744 -5.36 -34.35 22.76
CA ALA A 744 -4.66 -34.87 23.94
C ALA A 744 -4.81 -33.90 25.12
N LEU A 745 -5.59 -34.30 26.13
CA LEU A 745 -5.71 -33.55 27.39
C LEU A 745 -4.59 -33.95 28.34
N LEU A 746 -3.97 -32.97 28.99
CA LEU A 746 -2.97 -33.16 30.04
C LEU A 746 -3.32 -32.31 31.25
N GLU A 747 -3.56 -32.94 32.39
CA GLU A 747 -3.75 -32.23 33.65
C GLU A 747 -2.41 -31.86 34.26
N VAL A 748 -2.32 -30.67 34.85
CA VAL A 748 -1.14 -30.17 35.57
C VAL A 748 -1.54 -29.57 36.90
N ARG A 749 -0.58 -29.47 37.82
CA ARG A 749 -0.76 -28.80 39.11
C ARG A 749 -0.87 -27.29 38.92
N ARG A 750 -1.95 -26.71 39.44
CA ARG A 750 -2.23 -25.27 39.35
C ARG A 750 -1.10 -24.43 39.94
N GLU A 751 -0.64 -24.82 41.11
CA GLU A 751 0.41 -24.16 41.87
C GLU A 751 1.78 -24.19 41.18
N ASP A 752 1.96 -25.03 40.16
CA ASP A 752 3.20 -25.15 39.39
C ASP A 752 3.12 -24.46 38.03
N GLU A 753 1.91 -24.32 37.46
CA GLU A 753 1.77 -23.92 36.04
C GLU A 753 0.72 -22.85 35.75
N PHE A 754 -0.12 -22.44 36.72
CA PHE A 754 -1.24 -21.52 36.45
C PHE A 754 -1.43 -20.45 37.52
N ALA A 755 -0.90 -19.25 37.24
CA ALA A 755 -1.07 -18.04 38.04
C ALA A 755 -1.43 -16.84 37.15
N PRO A 756 -2.71 -16.71 36.74
CA PRO A 756 -3.14 -15.63 35.85
C PRO A 756 -3.17 -14.27 36.55
N VAL A 757 -2.84 -13.20 35.82
CA VAL A 757 -2.97 -11.80 36.27
C VAL A 757 -4.10 -11.14 35.49
N LYS A 758 -5.31 -11.07 36.02
CA LYS A 758 -6.51 -10.54 35.33
C LYS A 758 -7.12 -9.31 35.99
N ASN A 759 -6.93 -9.14 37.30
CA ASN A 759 -7.63 -8.17 38.11
C ASN A 759 -6.66 -7.19 38.79
N ALA A 760 -7.11 -5.95 39.02
CA ALA A 760 -6.41 -4.99 39.86
C ALA A 760 -6.25 -5.52 41.29
N ALA A 761 -5.19 -5.12 41.97
CA ALA A 761 -4.92 -5.54 43.34
C ALA A 761 -5.97 -4.98 44.30
N ALA A 762 -6.71 -5.88 44.98
CA ALA A 762 -7.66 -5.54 46.04
C ALA A 762 -7.77 -6.71 47.04
N PRO A 763 -8.18 -6.47 48.30
CA PRO A 763 -8.42 -7.54 49.28
C PRO A 763 -9.42 -8.56 48.75
N GLU A 764 -9.16 -9.85 48.98
CA GLU A 764 -10.05 -10.98 48.62
C GLU A 764 -10.28 -11.18 47.10
N VAL A 765 -9.61 -10.39 46.24
CA VAL A 765 -9.66 -10.56 44.79
C VAL A 765 -8.51 -11.46 44.33
N SER A 766 -8.85 -12.56 43.64
CA SER A 766 -7.89 -13.49 43.03
C SER A 766 -7.39 -12.99 41.67
N ASP A 767 -6.42 -13.70 41.10
CA ASP A 767 -5.83 -13.42 39.78
C ASP A 767 -5.29 -11.99 39.68
N THR A 768 -4.59 -11.53 40.72
CA THR A 768 -3.92 -10.23 40.79
C THR A 768 -2.41 -10.40 40.70
N VAL A 769 -1.70 -9.29 40.51
CA VAL A 769 -0.23 -9.26 40.61
C VAL A 769 0.25 -9.85 41.95
N ASN A 770 -0.45 -9.54 43.05
CA ASN A 770 -0.09 -10.05 44.38
C ASN A 770 -0.28 -11.56 44.50
N THR A 771 -1.40 -12.11 44.02
CA THR A 771 -1.62 -13.55 44.08
C THR A 771 -0.64 -14.30 43.19
N ALA A 772 -0.34 -13.78 41.99
CA ALA A 772 0.67 -14.36 41.11
C ALA A 772 2.07 -14.35 41.77
N ARG A 773 2.48 -13.23 42.36
CA ARG A 773 3.73 -13.13 43.14
C ARG A 773 3.79 -14.13 44.28
N CYS A 774 2.70 -14.27 45.05
CA CYS A 774 2.62 -15.24 46.14
C CYS A 774 2.74 -16.68 45.66
N MET A 775 2.11 -17.03 44.53
CA MET A 775 2.22 -18.37 43.94
C MET A 775 3.64 -18.67 43.45
N ILE A 776 4.28 -17.70 42.79
CA ILE A 776 5.69 -17.79 42.40
C ILE A 776 6.57 -18.00 43.63
N ASN A 777 6.39 -17.21 44.68
CA ASN A 777 7.16 -17.34 45.92
C ASN A 777 6.87 -18.66 46.66
N SER A 778 5.66 -19.20 46.56
CA SER A 778 5.30 -20.51 47.12
C SER A 778 5.95 -21.65 46.34
N LEU A 779 6.10 -21.51 45.02
CA LEU A 779 6.88 -22.46 44.23
C LEU A 779 8.35 -22.49 44.69
N ILE A 780 8.91 -21.33 45.07
CA ILE A 780 10.26 -21.22 45.66
C ILE A 780 10.42 -22.05 46.93
N SER A 781 9.43 -22.01 47.84
CA SER A 781 9.54 -22.74 49.11
C SER A 781 9.31 -24.25 48.97
N ARG A 782 8.64 -24.69 47.89
CA ARG A 782 8.31 -26.11 47.65
C ARG A 782 9.34 -26.85 46.82
N LEU A 783 10.08 -26.17 45.95
CA LEU A 783 11.21 -26.77 45.26
C LEU A 783 12.34 -26.94 46.29
N PRO A 784 12.64 -28.17 46.75
CA PRO A 784 13.72 -28.37 47.70
C PRO A 784 14.95 -27.71 47.12
N CYS A 785 15.64 -26.94 47.95
CA CYS A 785 16.94 -26.39 47.64
C CYS A 785 17.74 -27.53 47.00
N LEU A 786 17.96 -27.48 45.69
CA LEU A 786 18.94 -28.32 45.02
C LEU A 786 20.26 -27.95 45.68
N SER A 787 20.57 -28.70 46.74
CA SER A 787 21.71 -28.49 47.62
C SER A 787 22.93 -28.92 46.84
N LEU A 788 23.43 -28.02 46.00
CA LEU A 788 24.62 -28.33 45.21
C LEU A 788 25.81 -28.45 46.15
N SER A 789 26.38 -29.65 46.18
CA SER A 789 27.81 -29.78 46.43
C SER A 789 28.56 -29.30 45.16
N LYS A 790 29.86 -29.02 45.25
CA LYS A 790 30.65 -28.45 44.13
C LYS A 790 30.82 -29.38 42.91
N SER A 791 30.21 -30.57 42.88
CA SER A 791 30.47 -31.64 41.90
C SER A 791 29.27 -32.02 41.01
N ASP A 792 28.24 -31.18 40.90
CA ASP A 792 27.02 -31.51 40.15
C ASP A 792 27.15 -31.32 38.63
N SER A 793 26.45 -32.17 37.85
CA SER A 793 26.46 -32.16 36.39
C SER A 793 25.80 -30.91 35.80
N GLN A 794 26.24 -30.50 34.60
CA GLN A 794 25.70 -29.34 33.85
C GLN A 794 24.16 -29.39 33.70
N LEU A 795 23.60 -30.61 33.58
CA LEU A 795 22.15 -30.83 33.46
C LEU A 795 21.40 -30.42 34.72
N ARG A 796 21.89 -30.80 35.91
CA ARG A 796 21.30 -30.43 37.20
C ARG A 796 21.32 -28.91 37.40
N GLN A 797 22.39 -28.25 36.96
CA GLN A 797 22.49 -26.79 37.02
C GLN A 797 21.47 -26.11 36.09
N LEU A 798 21.26 -26.60 34.88
CA LEU A 798 20.27 -26.03 33.95
C LEU A 798 18.84 -26.23 34.42
N VAL A 799 18.48 -27.41 34.94
CA VAL A 799 17.15 -27.65 35.51
C VAL A 799 16.91 -26.75 36.73
N ARG A 800 17.94 -26.51 37.55
CA ARG A 800 17.88 -25.52 38.62
C ARG A 800 17.65 -24.10 38.07
N ASN A 801 18.37 -23.70 37.04
CA ASN A 801 18.21 -22.39 36.41
C ASN A 801 16.81 -22.23 35.83
N LEU A 802 16.26 -23.28 35.20
CA LEU A 802 14.90 -23.29 34.68
C LEU A 802 13.91 -23.02 35.81
N ASN A 803 14.04 -23.74 36.92
CA ASN A 803 13.26 -23.50 38.13
C ASN A 803 13.44 -22.06 38.64
N LEU A 804 14.66 -21.52 38.67
CA LEU A 804 14.93 -20.12 39.07
C LEU A 804 14.23 -19.12 38.15
N ALA A 805 14.20 -19.36 36.84
CA ALA A 805 13.48 -18.54 35.88
C ALA A 805 11.96 -18.60 36.08
N TYR A 806 11.40 -19.78 36.40
CA TYR A 806 10.00 -19.90 36.82
C TYR A 806 9.69 -19.09 38.07
N MET A 807 10.66 -19.05 38.99
CA MET A 807 10.58 -18.34 40.26
C MET A 807 10.88 -16.83 40.14
N GLY A 808 11.27 -16.36 38.96
CA GLY A 808 11.73 -14.99 38.74
C GLY A 808 12.95 -14.61 39.55
N GLY A 809 13.78 -15.59 39.94
CA GLY A 809 15.08 -15.33 40.53
C GLY A 809 16.03 -14.65 39.54
N SER A 810 17.04 -13.93 40.06
CA SER A 810 18.15 -13.51 39.21
C SER A 810 18.92 -14.74 38.74
N ILE A 811 19.14 -14.82 37.43
CA ILE A 811 19.96 -15.87 36.80
C ILE A 811 21.36 -15.31 36.50
N GLU A 812 21.67 -14.11 37.03
CA GLU A 812 22.87 -13.29 36.73
C GLU A 812 24.19 -13.93 37.16
N ALA A 813 24.18 -15.12 37.78
CA ALA A 813 25.40 -15.84 38.11
C ALA A 813 25.87 -16.82 37.02
N ASN A 814 25.09 -17.09 35.95
CA ASN A 814 25.51 -18.05 34.92
C ASN A 814 25.00 -17.77 33.48
N ILE A 815 24.12 -16.78 33.21
CA ILE A 815 23.66 -16.52 31.82
C ILE A 815 24.80 -16.08 30.90
N SER A 816 25.75 -15.28 31.39
CA SER A 816 26.95 -14.90 30.63
C SER A 816 27.82 -16.10 30.22
N ASP A 817 27.81 -17.18 31.02
CA ASP A 817 28.55 -18.42 30.73
C ASP A 817 27.81 -19.31 29.72
N PHE A 818 26.52 -19.07 29.47
CA PHE A 818 25.75 -19.76 28.41
C PHE A 818 25.81 -19.03 27.05
N VAL A 819 26.22 -17.76 27.02
CA VAL A 819 26.17 -16.90 25.82
C VAL A 819 27.56 -16.66 25.20
N CYS A 820 28.66 -16.89 25.94
CA CYS A 820 30.01 -16.78 25.39
C CYS A 820 30.76 -18.12 25.44
N ILE A 821 30.67 -18.92 24.38
CA ILE A 821 31.79 -19.76 23.97
C ILE A 821 32.30 -19.16 22.66
N ASP A 822 33.23 -18.22 22.79
CA ASP A 822 34.13 -17.87 21.71
C ASP A 822 35.26 -18.92 21.72
N GLU A 823 35.58 -19.51 20.58
CA GLU A 823 36.45 -20.70 20.42
C GLU A 823 37.95 -20.47 20.75
N THR A 824 38.30 -19.45 21.55
CA THR A 824 39.71 -19.01 21.68
C THR A 824 40.39 -19.21 23.03
N GLU A 825 39.74 -19.75 24.06
CA GLU A 825 40.41 -20.03 25.35
C GLU A 825 40.52 -21.53 25.66
N GLN A 826 41.35 -22.22 24.86
CA GLN A 826 41.83 -23.59 25.14
C GLN A 826 43.31 -23.65 25.54
N SER A 827 43.93 -22.53 25.92
CA SER A 827 45.27 -22.55 26.50
C SER A 827 45.38 -21.58 27.66
N GLU A 828 45.16 -22.12 28.87
CA GLU A 828 45.75 -21.76 30.16
C GLU A 828 44.71 -21.85 31.30
N LEU A 829 44.49 -23.09 31.76
CA LEU A 829 44.19 -23.41 33.15
C LEU A 829 44.88 -24.74 33.50
#